data_AF-A0AAW9S7I4-F1
#
_entry.id   AF-A0AAW9S7I4-F1
#
_cell.length_a   1.000
_cell.length_b   1.000
_cell.length_c   1.000
_cell.angle_alpha   90.00
_cell.angle_beta   90.00
_cell.angle_gamma   90.00
#
_symmetry.space_group_name_H-M   'P 1'
#
loop_
_entity.id
_entity.type
_entity.pdbx_description
1 polymer ?
#
loop_
_entity_poly.entity_id
_entity_poly.type
_entity_poly.pdbx_seq_one_letter_code
_entity_poly.pdbx_strand_id
1 'polypeptide(L)'
;MKSILCTYLSMLLTISYAFVHAQSNYQDFTAQDKTPVFQDEFLNNNKEWSTGQSGERFGKVTHGYYEWKSVIERSGLSWQTVELNTHRDFEIEARVMIASSDNMYDFNGLFWGRDEKGDAFTLGFNKNGEKRSARYKNGKYESLIPWEASKAILPDSYNKLTVRKWKDTYYLFINEELLKTFPFEPFYGEKMGLMVSGNTELRADYFRVSYLSSSSVAKDYFAIPSSQKKTVFSEEFSDNRNGWSSGTAGKRSGKVTGGYYSWKSLNDKNNISSMRVSMEEQQDFEIETRIKLIGGSKGYLSGISWGYESKTTNGLNFGFNSYGSFKVDKYEGKFIPYKEWTRSNAIHPDGYNTLTIRKTGKVVDFFINQEWVYQMPHQAFYDQRIAFMAGPYATVHIDYLRIYKIQNQSNLQSQLPSSYHAYSASQQTEVFSEHFDNNSNSWPTGEHQEYTAYIQKGYYQLNHLRSFGAWSWHYAVDIDESRDFEIETRLKVLTHGEQGYLNGLIWGKEQNSDYRLGYNDYGSHRVCKIDHDTWHYFMNWKKGPVDVEGFNKLTVRKVGRKYYLFINEVLVHTMPYAPFYGKRIGFLANQSTELQVDYLTVNYLNTTKPGIITSNTTTTTLTAPAFLSTGNLKLLDEDSDNSIDGGERAHITFDLVNEGKGEAKDLEVQLKELSGVEGLEYSSSKYIGSLAPGKRLTVKLPVSGNTTLSSGQADFEIQVLEKNGFDADPIQLSIPTRAFLPPQISIVDHHFTSVMGGKMRLGVPITLKLAVQNIGQGNAEKIELQLELPPNVFSAGEARFSLGNLASGQSKVIDFEFFTNKRYGQLTVPVTAKLSEKTGQYGSRKVMSVELNEQLATTQSVTLNSKTVEKAKDIQTVSLVSDVDRNIPRTGRQNPDAVAVVIGNRDYKNSDVPTVDYAIQDAQVMKKYLVEALGFDENNILYLPNASQADFNSTFGKKDNHKARLFNLVKSGKSDVFIFYSGHGAPDPESKEGFFVPVDCDPSLVAFNGYSIQTFYENLAQIPYRSLTIVIDACFSGSSEKGMLLKNISPVFINTETRIKNAPNSMVFTSALGDQVSSWYPEKKHSLFTYFFLKGLQGMADSNRDKQLTLAELRQYLLEQVPYMARRLNNRTQTPEVHGEGQRVVLTY
;
A
#
# COMPACT_ATOMS: atom_id res chain seq x y z
N MET A 1 -31.93 49.24 6.35
CA MET A 1 -30.81 48.78 7.21
C MET A 1 -30.78 47.26 7.47
N LYS A 2 -31.91 46.51 7.44
CA LYS A 2 -31.88 45.03 7.54
C LYS A 2 -31.65 44.28 6.21
N SER A 3 -31.79 44.91 5.04
CA SER A 3 -31.51 44.26 3.73
C SER A 3 -30.05 44.38 3.25
N ILE A 4 -29.22 45.20 3.90
CA ILE A 4 -27.79 45.34 3.54
C ILE A 4 -26.93 44.32 4.32
N LEU A 5 -27.42 43.82 5.47
CA LEU A 5 -26.72 42.79 6.25
C LEU A 5 -26.89 41.36 5.67
N CYS A 6 -27.95 41.09 4.90
CA CYS A 6 -28.18 39.76 4.33
C CYS A 6 -27.36 39.51 3.06
N THR A 7 -27.05 40.55 2.29
CA THR A 7 -26.26 40.45 1.06
C THR A 7 -24.76 40.30 1.32
N TYR A 8 -24.28 40.70 2.51
CA TYR A 8 -22.88 40.47 2.92
C TYR A 8 -22.64 39.09 3.54
N LEU A 9 -23.69 38.39 4.01
CA LEU A 9 -23.55 37.06 4.60
C LEU A 9 -23.63 35.91 3.57
N SER A 10 -24.28 36.13 2.42
CA SER A 10 -24.37 35.11 1.35
C SER A 10 -23.19 35.10 0.39
N MET A 11 -22.42 36.20 0.31
CA MET A 11 -21.19 36.27 -0.49
C MET A 11 -19.96 35.69 0.22
N LEU A 12 -20.06 35.42 1.53
CA LEU A 12 -19.02 34.75 2.34
C LEU A 12 -19.26 33.23 2.50
N LEU A 13 -20.31 32.66 1.91
CA LEU A 13 -20.63 31.23 1.99
C LEU A 13 -20.47 30.46 0.66
N THR A 14 -19.96 31.09 -0.40
CA THR A 14 -19.77 30.48 -1.73
C THR A 14 -18.37 30.71 -2.33
N ILE A 15 -17.33 30.73 -1.48
CA ILE A 15 -15.92 30.49 -1.89
C ILE A 15 -15.26 29.49 -0.92
N SER A 16 -15.99 28.41 -0.59
CA SER A 16 -15.47 27.36 0.31
C SER A 16 -15.96 25.97 -0.08
N TYR A 17 -16.04 25.65 -1.38
CA TYR A 17 -16.19 24.25 -1.85
C TYR A 17 -15.48 24.02 -3.19
N ALA A 18 -14.31 24.64 -3.32
CA ALA A 18 -13.26 24.21 -4.23
C ALA A 18 -11.95 24.70 -3.60
N PHE A 19 -10.94 23.82 -3.58
CA PHE A 19 -9.60 23.96 -2.99
C PHE A 19 -9.42 23.58 -1.51
N VAL A 20 -8.47 22.64 -1.36
CA VAL A 20 -7.66 22.31 -0.17
C VAL A 20 -8.27 21.28 0.81
N HIS A 21 -8.03 20.00 0.51
CA HIS A 21 -7.69 19.05 1.59
C HIS A 21 -6.35 19.50 2.20
N ALA A 22 -6.39 20.47 3.12
CA ALA A 22 -5.22 20.82 3.92
C ALA A 22 -4.96 19.67 4.89
N GLN A 23 -3.81 19.01 4.73
CA GLN A 23 -3.13 18.29 5.81
C GLN A 23 -3.07 19.25 7.02
N SER A 24 -3.94 19.05 8.01
CA SER A 24 -4.02 19.92 9.20
C SER A 24 -3.18 19.42 10.37
N ASN A 25 -2.35 18.38 10.19
CA ASN A 25 -1.40 17.90 11.20
C ASN A 25 -0.04 17.63 10.53
N TYR A 26 1.07 17.89 11.23
CA TYR A 26 2.41 17.41 10.86
C TYR A 26 2.30 15.90 10.65
N GLN A 27 2.32 15.44 9.39
CA GLN A 27 2.46 14.02 9.12
C GLN A 27 3.91 13.64 9.40
N ASP A 28 4.12 12.69 10.30
CA ASP A 28 5.43 12.16 10.61
C ASP A 28 5.95 11.40 9.39
N PHE A 29 6.91 12.01 8.68
CA PHE A 29 7.85 11.25 7.87
C PHE A 29 8.91 10.73 8.84
N THR A 30 8.93 9.42 9.05
CA THR A 30 9.94 8.74 9.86
C THR A 30 11.31 8.82 9.19
N ALA A 31 12.37 8.43 9.89
CA ALA A 31 13.70 8.36 9.30
C ALA A 31 13.78 7.41 8.09
N GLN A 32 12.85 6.44 7.99
CA GLN A 32 12.75 5.50 6.87
C GLN A 32 12.08 6.12 5.63
N ASP A 33 11.32 7.20 5.83
CA ASP A 33 10.60 7.92 4.76
C ASP A 33 11.43 9.06 4.16
N LYS A 34 12.62 9.28 4.72
CA LYS A 34 13.54 10.35 4.38
C LYS A 34 14.79 9.75 3.76
N THR A 35 15.00 10.01 2.47
CA THR A 35 16.30 9.74 1.84
C THR A 35 17.20 10.98 2.02
N PRO A 36 18.32 10.91 2.77
CA PRO A 36 19.16 12.07 3.01
C PRO A 36 19.81 12.57 1.71
N VAL A 37 19.74 13.88 1.49
CA VAL A 37 20.40 14.61 0.40
C VAL A 37 21.63 15.35 0.93
N PHE A 38 21.48 16.01 2.08
CA PHE A 38 22.56 16.63 2.82
C PHE A 38 22.28 16.45 4.31
N GLN A 39 23.30 16.10 5.09
CA GLN A 39 23.17 16.01 6.54
C GLN A 39 24.48 16.39 7.22
N ASP A 40 24.36 17.15 8.29
CA ASP A 40 25.46 17.47 9.18
C ASP A 40 24.96 17.53 10.61
N GLU A 41 25.58 16.72 11.48
CA GLU A 41 25.35 16.69 12.93
C GLU A 41 26.44 17.47 13.68
N PHE A 42 27.32 18.17 12.95
CA PHE A 42 28.39 19.03 13.49
C PHE A 42 29.31 18.33 14.48
N LEU A 43 29.54 17.02 14.29
CA LEU A 43 30.52 16.23 15.04
C LEU A 43 31.96 16.64 14.69
N ASN A 44 32.16 17.13 13.47
CA ASN A 44 33.39 17.71 12.93
C ASN A 44 33.03 18.71 11.80
N ASN A 45 34.02 19.42 11.24
CA ASN A 45 33.78 20.38 10.14
C ASN A 45 34.08 19.80 8.74
N ASN A 46 33.85 18.51 8.50
CA ASN A 46 34.15 17.88 7.20
C ASN A 46 33.25 18.37 6.05
N LYS A 47 32.16 19.08 6.36
CA LYS A 47 31.30 19.74 5.37
C LYS A 47 31.69 21.19 5.10
N GLU A 48 32.83 21.63 5.62
CA GLU A 48 33.42 22.95 5.34
C GLU A 48 32.47 24.11 5.66
N TRP A 49 31.72 24.01 6.76
CA TRP A 49 30.98 25.17 7.26
C TRP A 49 31.96 26.28 7.60
N SER A 50 31.50 27.52 7.47
CA SER A 50 32.31 28.69 7.77
C SER A 50 32.77 28.65 9.23
N THR A 51 34.07 28.42 9.44
CA THR A 51 34.71 28.39 10.76
C THR A 51 35.86 29.37 10.87
N GLY A 52 36.18 29.78 12.09
CA GLY A 52 37.13 30.85 12.36
C GLY A 52 36.48 32.22 12.32
N GLN A 53 37.30 33.25 12.51
CA GLN A 53 36.87 34.64 12.39
C GLN A 53 37.17 35.12 10.96
N SER A 54 36.12 35.42 10.20
CA SER A 54 36.23 35.99 8.86
C SER A 54 35.50 37.32 8.83
N GLY A 55 36.27 38.41 8.95
CA GLY A 55 35.74 39.75 9.12
C GLY A 55 34.87 39.85 10.38
N GLU A 56 33.60 40.15 10.19
CA GLU A 56 32.65 40.47 11.26
C GLU A 56 31.74 39.28 11.63
N ARG A 57 32.16 38.07 11.30
CA ARG A 57 31.43 36.82 11.57
C ARG A 57 32.38 35.81 12.18
N PHE A 58 31.85 35.04 13.13
CA PHE A 58 32.58 33.96 13.78
C PHE A 58 31.77 32.67 13.67
N GLY A 59 32.42 31.61 13.19
CA GLY A 59 31.85 30.28 13.16
C GLY A 59 32.75 29.27 13.85
N LYS A 60 32.15 28.29 14.51
CA LYS A 60 32.89 27.23 15.19
C LYS A 60 32.07 25.96 15.22
N VAL A 61 32.68 24.84 14.85
CA VAL A 61 32.10 23.51 15.07
C VAL A 61 32.78 22.91 16.29
N THR A 62 32.01 22.60 17.33
CA THR A 62 32.52 21.98 18.56
C THR A 62 31.53 21.00 19.14
N HIS A 63 32.00 19.79 19.50
CA HIS A 63 31.28 18.83 20.33
C HIS A 63 29.81 18.59 19.93
N GLY A 64 29.52 18.45 18.64
CA GLY A 64 28.19 18.07 18.15
C GLY A 64 27.20 19.22 17.93
N TYR A 65 27.69 20.46 17.79
CA TYR A 65 26.88 21.59 17.33
C TYR A 65 27.75 22.65 16.62
N TYR A 66 27.10 23.46 15.79
CA TYR A 66 27.69 24.59 15.09
C TYR A 66 27.29 25.91 15.74
N GLU A 67 28.28 26.68 16.18
CA GLU A 67 28.15 28.05 16.65
C GLU A 67 28.32 29.00 15.47
N TRP A 68 27.32 29.86 15.25
CA TRP A 68 27.37 30.91 14.26
C TRP A 68 27.00 32.25 14.88
N LYS A 69 27.93 33.20 14.81
CA LYS A 69 27.81 34.50 15.46
C LYS A 69 28.06 35.64 14.48
N SER A 70 27.16 36.62 14.48
CA SER A 70 27.48 37.94 13.94
C SER A 70 28.06 38.81 15.07
N VAL A 71 29.22 39.42 14.84
CA VAL A 71 29.90 40.26 15.86
C VAL A 71 29.73 41.76 15.64
N ILE A 72 28.87 42.14 14.69
CA ILE A 72 28.47 43.52 14.39
C ILE A 72 26.97 43.59 14.10
N GLU A 73 26.43 44.81 13.93
CA GLU A 73 24.99 45.06 13.80
C GLU A 73 24.34 44.52 12.50
N ARG A 74 25.09 43.95 11.57
CA ARG A 74 24.56 43.35 10.33
C ARG A 74 24.34 41.84 10.47
N SER A 75 23.39 41.32 9.70
CA SER A 75 23.09 39.89 9.67
C SER A 75 24.23 39.04 9.10
N GLY A 76 24.44 37.87 9.70
CA GLY A 76 25.36 36.84 9.27
C GLY A 76 24.65 35.67 8.60
N LEU A 77 25.17 35.19 7.46
CA LEU A 77 24.70 33.98 6.78
C LEU A 77 25.82 32.96 6.74
N SER A 78 25.49 31.71 7.06
CA SER A 78 26.35 30.55 6.84
C SER A 78 25.54 29.49 6.08
N TRP A 79 26.12 28.92 5.03
CA TRP A 79 25.35 28.09 4.09
C TRP A 79 26.17 27.00 3.45
N GLN A 80 25.42 26.08 2.85
CA GLN A 80 25.91 25.04 1.98
C GLN A 80 25.21 25.17 0.61
N THR A 81 25.90 24.77 -0.44
CA THR A 81 25.30 24.58 -1.76
C THR A 81 24.77 23.16 -1.82
N VAL A 82 23.45 23.00 -1.94
CA VAL A 82 22.81 21.68 -1.97
C VAL A 82 22.01 21.54 -3.25
N GLU A 83 22.49 20.68 -4.15
CA GLU A 83 21.80 20.32 -5.39
C GLU A 83 20.56 19.47 -5.05
N LEU A 84 19.39 20.12 -4.98
CA LEU A 84 18.13 19.48 -4.64
C LEU A 84 17.18 19.47 -5.84
N ASN A 85 16.86 18.29 -6.38
CA ASN A 85 15.77 18.14 -7.36
C ASN A 85 14.41 18.52 -6.76
N THR A 86 13.95 19.73 -7.04
CA THR A 86 12.70 20.29 -6.51
C THR A 86 11.42 19.72 -7.11
N HIS A 87 11.50 18.86 -8.14
CA HIS A 87 10.33 18.12 -8.64
C HIS A 87 9.90 17.00 -7.69
N ARG A 88 10.81 16.50 -6.85
CA ARG A 88 10.51 15.51 -5.81
C ARG A 88 9.97 16.23 -4.57
N ASP A 89 9.32 15.47 -3.70
CA ASP A 89 8.96 15.96 -2.37
C ASP A 89 10.18 15.93 -1.47
N PHE A 90 10.33 16.96 -0.63
CA PHE A 90 11.53 17.17 0.17
C PHE A 90 11.23 17.84 1.51
N GLU A 91 12.19 17.73 2.41
CA GLU A 91 12.20 18.40 3.70
C GLU A 91 13.58 19.00 4.01
N ILE A 92 13.59 20.23 4.51
CA ILE A 92 14.76 20.92 5.05
C ILE A 92 14.51 21.13 6.54
N GLU A 93 15.44 20.69 7.37
CA GLU A 93 15.29 20.66 8.82
C GLU A 93 16.55 21.16 9.51
N ALA A 94 16.39 22.03 10.50
CA ALA A 94 17.48 22.46 11.38
C ALA A 94 16.98 22.59 12.82
N ARG A 95 17.78 22.15 13.78
CA ARG A 95 17.48 22.33 15.22
C ARG A 95 18.40 23.39 15.79
N VAL A 96 17.85 24.54 16.15
CA VAL A 96 18.63 25.74 16.48
C VAL A 96 18.19 26.41 17.79
N MET A 97 19.12 27.03 18.52
CA MET A 97 18.82 27.90 19.67
C MET A 97 19.52 29.25 19.51
N ILE A 98 18.91 30.31 20.01
CA ILE A 98 19.57 31.62 20.14
C ILE A 98 20.36 31.61 21.46
N ALA A 99 21.67 31.42 21.38
CA ALA A 99 22.53 31.34 22.54
C ALA A 99 22.70 32.70 23.25
N SER A 100 22.86 33.77 22.47
CA SER A 100 22.86 35.15 22.98
C SER A 100 22.37 36.12 21.90
N SER A 101 21.65 37.16 22.31
CA SER A 101 21.25 38.26 21.43
C SER A 101 21.15 39.55 22.24
N ASP A 102 21.65 40.65 21.69
CA ASP A 102 21.49 41.99 22.27
C ASP A 102 20.07 42.54 22.09
N ASN A 103 19.32 42.00 21.13
CA ASN A 103 17.95 42.41 20.82
C ASN A 103 17.00 41.21 20.80
N MET A 104 15.96 41.26 21.63
CA MET A 104 15.00 40.16 21.75
C MET A 104 14.05 40.01 20.56
N TYR A 105 13.98 41.01 19.67
CA TYR A 105 13.04 41.03 18.53
C TYR A 105 13.68 40.59 17.19
N ASP A 106 14.96 40.26 17.21
CA ASP A 106 15.73 40.00 16.00
C ASP A 106 15.48 38.61 15.39
N PHE A 107 15.47 38.56 14.06
CA PHE A 107 15.22 37.34 13.30
C PHE A 107 16.42 36.41 13.28
N ASN A 108 16.21 35.16 13.68
CA ASN A 108 17.21 34.11 13.63
C ASN A 108 16.58 32.80 13.17
N GLY A 109 17.26 32.04 12.31
CA GLY A 109 16.73 30.76 11.83
C GLY A 109 17.30 30.27 10.50
N LEU A 110 16.43 29.69 9.69
CA LEU A 110 16.73 28.99 8.45
C LEU A 110 16.45 29.90 7.24
N PHE A 111 17.28 29.76 6.19
CA PHE A 111 16.94 30.22 4.85
C PHE A 111 17.18 29.13 3.79
N TRP A 112 16.42 29.19 2.70
CA TRP A 112 16.56 28.25 1.58
C TRP A 112 16.29 28.88 0.22
N GLY A 113 16.77 28.21 -0.83
CA GLY A 113 16.53 28.60 -2.21
C GLY A 113 17.26 29.89 -2.63
N ARG A 114 18.39 30.23 -1.99
CA ARG A 114 19.07 31.52 -2.16
C ARG A 114 19.94 31.56 -3.42
N ASP A 115 19.83 32.65 -4.18
CA ASP A 115 20.68 32.95 -5.33
C ASP A 115 21.81 33.94 -5.02
N GLU A 116 22.61 34.29 -6.04
CA GLU A 116 23.69 35.27 -5.91
C GLU A 116 23.19 36.72 -5.73
N LYS A 117 21.95 37.03 -6.12
CA LYS A 117 21.34 38.36 -5.96
C LYS A 117 20.76 38.55 -4.55
N GLY A 118 20.64 37.48 -3.78
CA GLY A 118 20.12 37.47 -2.42
C GLY A 118 18.63 37.18 -2.32
N ASP A 119 17.99 36.78 -3.41
CA ASP A 119 16.61 36.30 -3.40
C ASP A 119 16.55 34.96 -2.67
N ALA A 120 15.66 34.83 -1.69
CA ALA A 120 15.63 33.67 -0.78
C ALA A 120 14.29 33.59 -0.02
N PHE A 121 14.03 32.43 0.57
CA PHE A 121 12.98 32.24 1.57
C PHE A 121 13.58 32.09 2.97
N THR A 122 12.86 32.54 3.99
CA THR A 122 13.31 32.45 5.40
C THR A 122 12.22 31.94 6.33
N LEU A 123 12.63 31.22 7.39
CA LEU A 123 11.78 30.75 8.49
C LEU A 123 12.57 30.82 9.79
N GLY A 124 12.02 31.47 10.82
CA GLY A 124 12.75 31.66 12.07
C GLY A 124 11.92 32.28 13.17
N PHE A 125 12.60 32.63 14.25
CA PHE A 125 12.02 33.17 15.47
C PHE A 125 12.96 34.18 16.15
N ASN A 126 12.45 34.84 17.18
CA ASN A 126 13.21 35.75 18.03
C ASN A 126 13.15 35.34 19.52
N LYS A 127 13.92 36.02 20.38
CA LYS A 127 13.96 35.75 21.82
C LYS A 127 12.68 36.17 22.56
N ASN A 128 11.81 36.98 21.94
CA ASN A 128 10.49 37.30 22.48
C ASN A 128 9.45 36.18 22.25
N GLY A 129 9.83 35.07 21.60
CA GLY A 129 8.92 33.96 21.31
C GLY A 129 8.00 34.20 20.11
N GLU A 130 8.39 35.11 19.21
CA GLU A 130 7.64 35.40 18.00
C GLU A 130 8.24 34.65 16.81
N LYS A 131 7.38 34.17 15.91
CA LYS A 131 7.73 33.49 14.65
C LYS A 131 7.62 34.47 13.49
N ARG A 132 8.40 34.23 12.43
CA ARG A 132 8.30 34.95 11.17
C ARG A 132 8.77 34.09 10.01
N SER A 133 8.19 34.33 8.84
CA SER A 133 8.67 33.80 7.57
C SER A 133 8.49 34.84 6.47
N ALA A 134 9.44 34.91 5.55
CA ALA A 134 9.44 35.88 4.48
C ALA A 134 10.03 35.32 3.19
N ARG A 135 9.77 36.02 2.08
CA ARG A 135 10.51 35.88 0.83
C ARG A 135 11.14 37.20 0.42
N TYR A 136 12.34 37.11 -0.13
CA TYR A 136 13.06 38.20 -0.80
C TYR A 136 13.10 37.86 -2.29
N LYS A 137 12.56 38.75 -3.13
CA LYS A 137 12.51 38.55 -4.59
C LYS A 137 12.78 39.86 -5.32
N ASN A 138 13.77 39.88 -6.20
CA ASN A 138 14.27 41.07 -6.89
C ASN A 138 14.52 42.24 -5.91
N GLY A 139 15.10 41.95 -4.75
CA GLY A 139 15.36 42.95 -3.71
C GLY A 139 14.11 43.47 -2.95
N LYS A 140 12.91 42.91 -3.21
CA LYS A 140 11.69 43.25 -2.47
C LYS A 140 11.42 42.23 -1.36
N TYR A 141 11.08 42.74 -0.19
CA TYR A 141 10.67 41.95 0.97
C TYR A 141 9.16 41.70 0.96
N GLU A 142 8.75 40.45 1.18
CA GLU A 142 7.36 40.08 1.37
C GLU A 142 7.21 39.15 2.58
N SER A 143 6.26 39.49 3.47
CA SER A 143 5.99 38.70 4.67
C SER A 143 5.05 37.55 4.34
N LEU A 144 5.48 36.31 4.59
CA LEU A 144 4.65 35.10 4.46
C LEU A 144 3.94 34.79 5.79
N ILE A 145 4.64 35.03 6.90
CA ILE A 145 4.12 35.04 8.27
C ILE A 145 4.65 36.33 8.91
N PRO A 146 3.79 37.26 9.36
CA PRO A 146 4.23 38.45 10.09
C PRO A 146 4.82 38.05 11.45
N TRP A 147 5.47 38.99 12.15
CA TRP A 147 5.86 38.76 13.54
C TRP A 147 4.61 38.47 14.38
N GLU A 148 4.53 37.26 14.92
CA GLU A 148 3.40 36.78 15.69
C GLU A 148 3.90 35.92 16.84
N ALA A 149 3.37 36.12 18.05
CA ALA A 149 3.70 35.27 19.20
C ALA A 149 3.29 33.81 18.93
N SER A 150 4.14 32.86 19.31
CA SER A 150 3.86 31.43 19.12
C SER A 150 4.16 30.63 20.37
N LYS A 151 3.19 29.85 20.83
CA LYS A 151 3.40 28.93 21.97
C LYS A 151 4.36 27.79 21.65
N ALA A 152 4.54 27.45 20.36
CA ALA A 152 5.55 26.50 19.93
C ALA A 152 6.98 26.97 20.19
N ILE A 153 7.28 28.27 20.25
CA ILE A 153 8.66 28.73 20.40
C ILE A 153 9.11 28.58 21.86
N LEU A 154 10.30 28.02 22.03
CA LEU A 154 11.01 27.92 23.29
C LEU A 154 12.22 28.89 23.24
N PRO A 155 12.10 30.15 23.69
CA PRO A 155 13.07 31.21 23.36
C PRO A 155 14.50 30.96 23.83
N ASP A 156 14.67 30.30 24.97
CA ASP A 156 15.98 29.97 25.57
C ASP A 156 16.30 28.46 25.43
N SER A 157 15.75 27.81 24.40
CA SER A 157 15.98 26.39 24.13
C SER A 157 16.10 26.11 22.64
N TYR A 158 16.44 24.88 22.30
CA TYR A 158 16.48 24.44 20.91
C TYR A 158 15.08 24.33 20.32
N ASN A 159 14.91 24.90 19.13
CA ASN A 159 13.71 24.85 18.33
C ASN A 159 14.01 24.14 17.01
N LYS A 160 13.14 23.20 16.64
CA LYS A 160 13.18 22.47 15.38
C LYS A 160 12.44 23.29 14.31
N LEU A 161 13.16 23.77 13.31
CA LEU A 161 12.63 24.46 12.14
C LEU A 161 12.49 23.44 11.00
N THR A 162 11.30 23.32 10.42
CA THR A 162 11.07 22.39 9.29
C THR A 162 10.37 23.10 8.15
N VAL A 163 10.94 22.99 6.95
CA VAL A 163 10.35 23.41 5.67
C VAL A 163 10.11 22.16 4.85
N ARG A 164 8.87 21.90 4.48
CA ARG A 164 8.50 20.71 3.74
C ARG A 164 7.80 21.08 2.43
N LYS A 165 8.25 20.52 1.31
CA LYS A 165 7.49 20.45 0.07
C LYS A 165 6.82 19.08 -0.01
N TRP A 166 5.50 19.08 -0.11
CA TRP A 166 4.72 17.88 -0.38
C TRP A 166 3.77 18.16 -1.54
N LYS A 167 3.92 17.43 -2.64
CA LYS A 167 3.33 17.75 -3.94
C LYS A 167 3.63 19.20 -4.32
N ASP A 168 2.61 19.99 -4.62
CA ASP A 168 2.71 21.39 -5.07
C ASP A 168 2.54 22.39 -3.92
N THR A 169 2.85 22.04 -2.67
CA THR A 169 2.61 22.88 -1.49
C THR A 169 3.80 22.89 -0.53
N TYR A 170 4.16 24.08 -0.05
CA TYR A 170 5.04 24.28 1.11
C TYR A 170 4.26 24.21 2.42
N TYR A 171 4.88 23.58 3.42
CA TYR A 171 4.44 23.50 4.81
C TYR A 171 5.58 23.97 5.71
N LEU A 172 5.31 24.96 6.56
CA LEU A 172 6.28 25.53 7.49
C LEU A 172 5.95 25.14 8.92
N PHE A 173 6.92 24.59 9.65
CA PHE A 173 6.75 24.18 11.04
C PHE A 173 7.83 24.74 11.95
N ILE A 174 7.44 25.04 13.20
CA ILE A 174 8.36 25.24 14.31
C ILE A 174 7.91 24.32 15.45
N ASN A 175 8.83 23.49 15.95
CA ASN A 175 8.54 22.47 16.97
C ASN A 175 7.29 21.65 16.62
N GLU A 176 7.21 21.24 15.34
CA GLU A 176 6.15 20.38 14.78
C GLU A 176 4.75 21.03 14.75
N GLU A 177 4.61 22.28 15.21
CA GLU A 177 3.41 23.10 15.00
C GLU A 177 3.39 23.64 13.57
N LEU A 178 2.34 23.33 12.81
CA LEU A 178 2.13 23.88 11.47
C LEU A 178 1.82 25.37 11.56
N LEU A 179 2.68 26.19 10.98
CA LEU A 179 2.54 27.64 11.02
C LEU A 179 1.82 28.18 9.78
N LYS A 180 2.17 27.67 8.60
CA LYS A 180 1.65 28.18 7.33
C LYS A 180 1.80 27.14 6.22
N THR A 181 0.85 27.16 5.30
CA THR A 181 0.97 26.52 3.99
C THR A 181 0.82 27.55 2.87
N PHE A 182 1.55 27.35 1.77
CA PHE A 182 1.41 28.15 0.56
C PHE A 182 1.88 27.33 -0.67
N PRO A 183 1.46 27.68 -1.90
CA PRO A 183 1.86 26.96 -3.10
C PRO A 183 3.38 26.84 -3.23
N PHE A 184 3.85 25.71 -3.76
CA PHE A 184 5.26 25.52 -4.04
C PHE A 184 5.73 26.51 -5.12
N GLU A 185 6.84 27.18 -4.84
CA GLU A 185 7.56 28.03 -5.77
C GLU A 185 9.00 27.51 -5.92
N PRO A 186 9.53 27.43 -7.15
CA PRO A 186 10.90 27.01 -7.41
C PRO A 186 11.94 27.85 -6.66
N PHE A 187 13.07 27.23 -6.32
CA PHE A 187 14.20 27.91 -5.71
C PHE A 187 14.79 28.96 -6.66
N TYR A 188 15.27 30.09 -6.11
CA TYR A 188 16.02 31.09 -6.88
C TYR A 188 17.46 30.63 -7.12
N GLY A 189 18.03 29.88 -6.17
CA GLY A 189 19.34 29.24 -6.25
C GLY A 189 19.51 28.11 -5.23
N GLU A 190 20.70 27.52 -5.18
CA GLU A 190 20.98 26.27 -4.46
C GLU A 190 21.50 26.47 -3.03
N LYS A 191 21.66 27.73 -2.59
CA LYS A 191 22.21 28.04 -1.26
C LYS A 191 21.12 27.93 -0.19
N MET A 192 21.43 27.18 0.86
CA MET A 192 20.56 27.03 2.04
C MET A 192 21.40 26.92 3.31
N GLY A 193 20.86 27.39 4.44
CA GLY A 193 21.62 27.44 5.67
C GLY A 193 21.00 28.30 6.76
N LEU A 194 21.85 28.83 7.61
CA LEU A 194 21.48 29.52 8.84
C LEU A 194 21.70 31.03 8.73
N MET A 195 20.77 31.78 9.30
CA MET A 195 20.79 33.23 9.38
C MET A 195 20.73 33.68 10.82
N VAL A 196 21.61 34.63 11.16
CA VAL A 196 21.59 35.35 12.44
C VAL A 196 21.53 36.84 12.20
N SER A 197 20.82 37.54 13.07
CA SER A 197 20.83 39.00 13.13
C SER A 197 22.14 39.53 13.71
N GLY A 198 22.29 40.86 13.68
CA GLY A 198 23.46 41.52 14.25
C GLY A 198 23.64 41.20 15.74
N ASN A 199 24.88 41.14 16.20
CA ASN A 199 25.26 40.83 17.59
C ASN A 199 24.56 39.59 18.18
N THR A 200 24.19 38.63 17.34
CA THR A 200 23.46 37.42 17.76
C THR A 200 24.34 36.18 17.55
N GLU A 201 24.28 35.26 18.50
CA GLU A 201 24.88 33.92 18.45
C GLU A 201 23.77 32.87 18.36
N LEU A 202 23.83 32.04 17.33
CA LEU A 202 22.96 30.89 17.13
C LEU A 202 23.78 29.62 17.23
N ARG A 203 23.20 28.60 17.87
CA ARG A 203 23.74 27.24 17.85
C ARG A 203 22.81 26.33 17.07
N ALA A 204 23.38 25.48 16.23
CA ALA A 204 22.65 24.46 15.50
C ALA A 204 23.17 23.07 15.86
N ASP A 205 22.29 22.18 16.28
CA ASP A 205 22.65 20.78 16.60
C ASP A 205 22.81 19.94 15.34
N TYR A 206 21.97 20.20 14.33
CA TYR A 206 22.09 19.56 13.04
C TYR A 206 21.45 20.43 11.94
N PHE A 207 21.85 20.14 10.70
CA PHE A 207 21.22 20.64 9.48
C PHE A 207 21.01 19.48 8.51
N ARG A 208 19.78 19.24 8.06
CA ARG A 208 19.39 18.11 7.22
C ARG A 208 18.52 18.54 6.05
N VAL A 209 18.73 17.91 4.92
CA VAL A 209 17.94 18.00 3.70
C VAL A 209 17.64 16.57 3.25
N SER A 210 16.38 16.24 2.98
CA SER A 210 16.00 14.88 2.59
C SER A 210 14.89 14.88 1.54
N TYR A 211 14.91 13.90 0.64
CA TYR A 211 13.73 13.56 -0.15
C TYR A 211 12.72 12.80 0.69
N LEU A 212 11.45 13.04 0.41
CA LEU A 212 10.34 12.33 1.03
C LEU A 212 9.82 11.25 0.09
N SER A 213 9.66 10.04 0.61
CA SER A 213 8.86 8.98 0.01
C SER A 213 7.64 8.75 0.88
N SER A 214 6.44 8.65 0.30
CA SER A 214 5.29 8.09 1.02
C SER A 214 5.48 6.58 1.19
N SER A 215 6.42 6.18 2.04
CA SER A 215 6.44 4.86 2.64
C SER A 215 5.60 4.94 3.90
N SER A 216 4.29 4.78 3.78
CA SER A 216 3.49 4.43 4.95
C SER A 216 3.93 3.03 5.41
N VAL A 217 4.99 2.94 6.22
CA VAL A 217 5.26 1.73 7.00
C VAL A 217 4.33 1.79 8.21
N ALA A 218 3.08 1.42 7.98
CA ALA A 218 2.30 0.84 9.07
C ALA A 218 3.12 -0.34 9.60
N LYS A 219 3.27 -0.47 10.93
CA LYS A 219 3.47 -1.82 11.48
C LYS A 219 2.21 -2.58 11.08
N ASP A 220 2.28 -3.37 10.02
CA ASP A 220 1.14 -4.14 9.54
C ASP A 220 0.57 -4.94 10.71
N TYR A 221 -0.76 -4.94 10.84
CA TYR A 221 -1.44 -5.84 11.74
C TYR A 221 -1.26 -7.26 11.22
N PHE A 222 -0.16 -7.90 11.62
CA PHE A 222 0.01 -9.32 11.46
C PHE A 222 -1.00 -9.99 12.41
N ALA A 223 -2.10 -10.49 11.85
CA ALA A 223 -3.05 -11.28 12.61
C ALA A 223 -2.32 -12.54 13.10
N ILE A 224 -2.26 -12.72 14.43
CA ILE A 224 -1.73 -13.97 14.98
C ILE A 224 -2.64 -15.11 14.47
N PRO A 225 -2.09 -16.15 13.81
CA PRO A 225 -2.89 -17.25 13.29
C PRO A 225 -3.75 -17.87 14.39
N SER A 226 -4.97 -18.28 14.06
CA SER A 226 -5.89 -18.92 15.02
C SER A 226 -5.27 -20.16 15.70
N SER A 227 -4.35 -20.85 15.00
CA SER A 227 -3.58 -21.98 15.52
C SER A 227 -2.62 -21.61 16.67
N GLN A 228 -2.26 -20.34 16.81
CA GLN A 228 -1.44 -19.80 17.90
C GLN A 228 -2.28 -19.07 18.95
N LYS A 229 -3.60 -18.98 18.81
CA LYS A 229 -4.48 -18.35 19.81
C LYS A 229 -5.24 -19.43 20.58
N LYS A 230 -5.02 -19.51 21.89
CA LYS A 230 -5.88 -20.27 22.79
C LYS A 230 -6.83 -19.32 23.49
N THR A 231 -8.13 -19.52 23.31
CA THR A 231 -9.17 -18.72 23.98
C THR A 231 -9.05 -18.88 25.50
N VAL A 232 -8.82 -17.76 26.19
CA VAL A 232 -8.87 -17.62 27.65
C VAL A 232 -10.29 -17.25 28.07
N PHE A 233 -10.89 -16.31 27.35
CA PHE A 233 -12.24 -15.85 27.59
C PHE A 233 -12.88 -15.35 26.30
N SER A 234 -14.17 -15.60 26.13
CA SER A 234 -14.96 -15.09 25.01
C SER A 234 -16.35 -14.74 25.51
N GLU A 235 -16.82 -13.57 25.12
CA GLU A 235 -18.14 -13.05 25.42
C GLU A 235 -18.71 -12.44 24.14
N GLU A 236 -19.84 -12.98 23.69
CA GLU A 236 -20.58 -12.50 22.52
C GLU A 236 -21.90 -11.83 22.95
N PHE A 237 -22.13 -11.67 24.27
CA PHE A 237 -23.28 -10.99 24.85
C PHE A 237 -24.64 -11.53 24.36
N SER A 238 -24.70 -12.82 24.03
CA SER A 238 -25.94 -13.53 23.70
C SER A 238 -26.83 -13.72 24.93
N ASP A 239 -26.23 -13.77 26.11
CA ASP A 239 -26.89 -13.81 27.41
C ASP A 239 -26.04 -13.06 28.46
N ASN A 240 -26.53 -12.95 29.71
CA ASN A 240 -25.78 -12.30 30.80
C ASN A 240 -25.19 -13.31 31.81
N ARG A 241 -24.80 -14.52 31.36
CA ARG A 241 -24.29 -15.58 32.25
C ARG A 241 -23.02 -15.21 33.01
N ASN A 242 -22.19 -14.33 32.44
CA ASN A 242 -20.92 -13.89 33.03
C ASN A 242 -21.10 -12.72 34.03
N GLY A 243 -22.35 -12.30 34.29
CA GLY A 243 -22.67 -11.36 35.36
C GLY A 243 -22.27 -9.91 35.09
N TRP A 244 -22.35 -9.46 33.83
CA TRP A 244 -22.18 -8.04 33.52
C TRP A 244 -23.25 -7.21 34.22
N SER A 245 -22.87 -5.99 34.62
CA SER A 245 -23.78 -5.10 35.34
C SER A 245 -25.04 -4.83 34.51
N SER A 246 -26.20 -5.23 35.04
CA SER A 246 -27.50 -5.11 34.37
C SER A 246 -28.51 -4.31 35.19
N GLY A 247 -29.43 -3.63 34.51
CA GLY A 247 -30.40 -2.73 35.11
C GLY A 247 -29.84 -1.33 35.35
N THR A 248 -30.59 -0.52 36.07
CA THR A 248 -30.18 0.85 36.44
C THR A 248 -29.87 0.90 37.92
N ALA A 249 -28.61 1.13 38.27
CA ALA A 249 -28.13 1.18 39.65
C ALA A 249 -27.41 2.50 39.89
N GLY A 250 -28.08 3.44 40.56
CA GLY A 250 -27.52 4.76 40.89
C GLY A 250 -27.16 5.58 39.66
N LYS A 251 -25.86 5.77 39.41
CA LYS A 251 -25.30 6.70 38.40
C LYS A 251 -24.92 6.04 37.07
N ARG A 252 -25.36 4.81 36.85
CA ARG A 252 -25.01 3.98 35.68
C ARG A 252 -26.13 3.01 35.31
N SER A 253 -26.17 2.61 34.05
CA SER A 253 -27.15 1.64 33.54
C SER A 253 -26.47 0.67 32.58
N GLY A 254 -26.82 -0.60 32.68
CA GLY A 254 -26.27 -1.65 31.81
C GLY A 254 -27.35 -2.61 31.32
N LYS A 255 -27.22 -3.10 30.09
CA LYS A 255 -28.14 -4.09 29.53
C LYS A 255 -27.43 -4.94 28.50
N VAL A 256 -27.53 -6.26 28.66
CA VAL A 256 -27.20 -7.22 27.60
C VAL A 256 -28.47 -7.47 26.79
N THR A 257 -28.46 -7.16 25.49
CA THR A 257 -29.63 -7.30 24.61
C THR A 257 -29.20 -7.36 23.16
N GLY A 258 -29.81 -8.24 22.35
CA GLY A 258 -29.56 -8.28 20.91
C GLY A 258 -28.11 -8.61 20.52
N GLY A 259 -27.38 -9.40 21.33
CA GLY A 259 -26.00 -9.81 21.05
C GLY A 259 -24.94 -8.75 21.34
N TYR A 260 -25.26 -7.71 22.12
CA TYR A 260 -24.28 -6.71 22.54
C TYR A 260 -24.55 -6.25 23.99
N TYR A 261 -23.52 -5.68 24.62
CA TYR A 261 -23.63 -5.02 25.92
C TYR A 261 -23.73 -3.51 25.78
N SER A 262 -24.86 -2.95 26.21
CA SER A 262 -25.04 -1.51 26.34
C SER A 262 -24.63 -1.06 27.74
N TRP A 263 -23.63 -0.20 27.85
CA TRP A 263 -23.18 0.37 29.12
C TRP A 263 -23.24 1.90 29.08
N LYS A 264 -23.88 2.49 30.09
CA LYS A 264 -24.16 3.92 30.14
C LYS A 264 -23.74 4.55 31.46
N SER A 265 -23.02 5.66 31.36
CA SER A 265 -22.85 6.62 32.45
C SER A 265 -24.05 7.57 32.50
N LEU A 266 -24.63 7.77 33.69
CA LEU A 266 -25.77 8.68 33.92
C LEU A 266 -25.37 9.97 34.64
N ASN A 267 -24.07 10.22 34.82
CA ASN A 267 -23.55 11.41 35.49
C ASN A 267 -22.34 11.99 34.75
N ASP A 268 -21.77 13.04 35.33
CA ASP A 268 -20.60 13.79 34.89
C ASP A 268 -19.26 13.07 35.11
N LYS A 269 -19.27 11.77 35.47
CA LYS A 269 -18.06 10.99 35.76
C LYS A 269 -17.95 9.77 34.84
N ASN A 270 -16.72 9.24 34.74
CA ASN A 270 -16.48 7.96 34.10
C ASN A 270 -17.14 6.86 34.96
N ASN A 271 -17.90 5.97 34.32
CA ASN A 271 -18.45 4.79 34.98
C ASN A 271 -17.95 3.52 34.31
N ILE A 272 -17.64 2.55 35.16
CA ILE A 272 -17.00 1.31 34.77
C ILE A 272 -17.92 0.13 35.09
N SER A 273 -18.03 -0.79 34.14
CA SER A 273 -18.57 -2.14 34.36
C SER A 273 -17.41 -3.12 34.20
N SER A 274 -17.19 -3.98 35.18
CA SER A 274 -16.03 -4.89 35.18
C SER A 274 -16.42 -6.30 35.58
N MET A 275 -15.65 -7.25 35.09
CA MET A 275 -15.73 -8.66 35.49
C MET A 275 -14.33 -9.23 35.73
N ARG A 276 -14.26 -10.34 36.47
CA ARG A 276 -12.99 -11.03 36.71
C ARG A 276 -12.68 -11.98 35.56
N VAL A 277 -11.46 -11.92 35.04
CA VAL A 277 -10.95 -12.86 34.02
C VAL A 277 -9.56 -13.29 34.44
N SER A 278 -9.35 -14.60 34.60
CA SER A 278 -8.04 -15.15 34.98
C SER A 278 -7.06 -15.05 33.82
N MET A 279 -6.24 -14.00 33.83
CA MET A 279 -5.18 -13.77 32.84
C MET A 279 -3.81 -14.11 33.41
N GLU A 280 -3.03 -14.91 32.68
CA GLU A 280 -1.64 -15.22 33.00
C GLU A 280 -0.73 -14.10 32.50
N GLU A 281 -0.52 -13.07 33.32
CA GLU A 281 0.22 -11.84 32.97
C GLU A 281 1.63 -12.08 32.39
N GLN A 282 2.31 -13.12 32.85
CA GLN A 282 3.66 -13.46 32.40
C GLN A 282 3.72 -13.98 30.96
N GLN A 283 2.59 -14.37 30.38
CA GLN A 283 2.51 -14.89 29.02
C GLN A 283 2.08 -13.82 28.02
N ASP A 284 2.26 -14.14 26.75
CA ASP A 284 1.78 -13.31 25.66
C ASP A 284 0.27 -13.49 25.52
N PHE A 285 -0.43 -12.37 25.37
CA PHE A 285 -1.87 -12.35 25.30
C PHE A 285 -2.36 -11.31 24.31
N GLU A 286 -3.58 -11.50 23.85
CA GLU A 286 -4.30 -10.51 23.06
C GLU A 286 -5.70 -10.31 23.64
N ILE A 287 -6.05 -9.07 23.92
CA ILE A 287 -7.42 -8.66 24.28
C ILE A 287 -7.99 -7.94 23.05
N GLU A 288 -9.14 -8.38 22.57
CA GLU A 288 -9.83 -7.77 21.45
C GLU A 288 -11.30 -7.52 21.81
N THR A 289 -11.80 -6.34 21.47
CA THR A 289 -13.20 -5.99 21.64
C THR A 289 -13.64 -5.06 20.54
N ARG A 290 -14.92 -5.09 20.18
CA ARG A 290 -15.51 -4.16 19.22
C ARG A 290 -16.54 -3.29 19.92
N ILE A 291 -16.28 -1.99 19.93
CA ILE A 291 -17.01 -1.00 20.75
C ILE A 291 -17.44 0.21 19.91
N LYS A 292 -18.65 0.70 20.15
CA LYS A 292 -19.23 1.88 19.51
C LYS A 292 -19.63 2.90 20.57
N LEU A 293 -19.27 4.16 20.35
CA LEU A 293 -19.78 5.29 21.13
C LEU A 293 -21.11 5.75 20.54
N ILE A 294 -22.17 5.77 21.36
CA ILE A 294 -23.53 6.15 20.92
C ILE A 294 -23.80 7.64 21.16
N GLY A 295 -23.18 8.21 22.20
CA GLY A 295 -23.34 9.60 22.60
C GLY A 295 -22.72 9.82 23.97
N GLY A 296 -22.61 11.07 24.42
CA GLY A 296 -21.98 11.45 25.69
C GLY A 296 -21.23 12.79 25.60
N SER A 297 -20.61 13.19 26.70
CA SER A 297 -19.72 14.36 26.69
C SER A 297 -18.55 14.13 25.73
N LYS A 298 -18.30 15.12 24.86
CA LYS A 298 -17.23 15.02 23.86
C LYS A 298 -15.85 15.09 24.54
N GLY A 299 -14.87 14.41 23.94
CA GLY A 299 -13.47 14.46 24.40
C GLY A 299 -13.10 13.55 25.56
N TYR A 300 -14.04 12.81 26.15
CA TYR A 300 -13.75 11.85 27.22
C TYR A 300 -13.47 10.45 26.69
N LEU A 301 -12.58 9.74 27.39
CA LEU A 301 -12.21 8.36 27.05
C LEU A 301 -13.39 7.41 27.29
N SER A 302 -13.76 6.70 26.24
CA SER A 302 -14.63 5.54 26.30
C SER A 302 -13.92 4.36 25.64
N GLY A 303 -13.89 3.21 26.29
CA GLY A 303 -13.00 2.13 25.88
C GLY A 303 -12.94 0.97 26.87
N ILE A 304 -11.80 0.30 26.88
CA ILE A 304 -11.51 -0.88 27.68
C ILE A 304 -10.43 -0.59 28.72
N SER A 305 -10.56 -1.21 29.88
CA SER A 305 -9.56 -1.23 30.93
C SER A 305 -9.13 -2.65 31.26
N TRP A 306 -7.85 -2.87 31.53
CA TRP A 306 -7.30 -4.16 31.92
C TRP A 306 -6.34 -4.04 33.11
N GLY A 307 -6.10 -5.17 33.78
CA GLY A 307 -5.38 -5.19 35.05
C GLY A 307 -6.11 -4.41 36.16
N TYR A 308 -7.44 -4.27 36.05
CA TYR A 308 -8.25 -3.33 36.83
C TYR A 308 -8.60 -3.85 38.22
N GLU A 309 -8.40 -3.04 39.26
CA GLU A 309 -8.80 -3.36 40.64
C GLU A 309 -10.06 -2.57 41.04
N SER A 310 -11.14 -3.26 41.40
CA SER A 310 -12.42 -2.59 41.68
C SER A 310 -12.46 -1.77 42.96
N LYS A 311 -11.55 -2.00 43.92
CA LYS A 311 -11.52 -1.29 45.21
C LYS A 311 -10.93 0.11 45.09
N THR A 312 -9.78 0.22 44.42
CA THR A 312 -9.04 1.47 44.22
C THR A 312 -9.36 2.12 42.88
N THR A 313 -10.00 1.38 41.97
CA THR A 313 -10.22 1.72 40.56
C THR A 313 -8.94 1.84 39.73
N ASN A 314 -7.81 1.35 40.27
CA ASN A 314 -6.54 1.37 39.57
C ASN A 314 -6.59 0.43 38.36
N GLY A 315 -5.97 0.83 37.26
CA GLY A 315 -5.98 0.04 36.03
C GLY A 315 -5.35 0.76 34.85
N LEU A 316 -5.16 0.01 33.76
CA LEU A 316 -4.68 0.52 32.48
C LEU A 316 -5.88 0.72 31.56
N ASN A 317 -5.88 1.80 30.78
CA ASN A 317 -7.01 2.20 29.94
C ASN A 317 -6.55 2.43 28.50
N PHE A 318 -7.38 1.95 27.57
CA PHE A 318 -7.23 2.21 26.14
C PHE A 318 -8.61 2.47 25.54
N GLY A 319 -8.73 3.58 24.81
CA GLY A 319 -10.00 3.96 24.22
C GLY A 319 -9.87 5.18 23.33
N PHE A 320 -11.03 5.65 22.88
CA PHE A 320 -11.16 6.78 21.99
C PHE A 320 -12.26 7.73 22.46
N ASN A 321 -12.31 8.90 21.85
CA ASN A 321 -13.37 9.89 22.07
C ASN A 321 -14.10 10.22 20.75
N SER A 322 -15.16 11.02 20.85
CA SER A 322 -15.97 11.44 19.71
C SER A 322 -15.27 12.39 18.73
N TYR A 323 -14.02 12.81 18.99
CA TYR A 323 -13.22 13.61 18.05
C TYR A 323 -12.35 12.74 17.11
N GLY A 324 -12.39 11.41 17.25
CA GLY A 324 -11.50 10.53 16.50
C GLY A 324 -10.07 10.52 17.04
N SER A 325 -9.89 10.83 18.33
CA SER A 325 -8.60 10.70 19.00
C SER A 325 -8.61 9.52 19.97
N PHE A 326 -7.48 8.83 20.06
CA PHE A 326 -7.25 7.77 21.05
C PHE A 326 -6.32 8.24 22.17
N LYS A 327 -6.34 7.49 23.27
CA LYS A 327 -5.44 7.70 24.40
C LYS A 327 -5.12 6.37 25.09
N VAL A 328 -3.92 6.26 25.62
CA VAL A 328 -3.48 5.16 26.49
C VAL A 328 -3.00 5.76 27.80
N ASP A 329 -3.62 5.40 28.91
CA ASP A 329 -3.26 5.91 30.23
C ASP A 329 -3.41 4.85 31.33
N LYS A 330 -2.87 5.14 32.52
CA LYS A 330 -3.19 4.41 33.74
C LYS A 330 -3.92 5.30 34.73
N TYR A 331 -4.75 4.70 35.56
CA TYR A 331 -5.33 5.33 36.73
C TYR A 331 -4.67 4.77 38.00
N GLU A 332 -4.07 5.65 38.80
CA GLU A 332 -3.50 5.38 40.14
C GLU A 332 -3.86 6.55 41.06
N GLY A 333 -5.13 6.70 41.40
CA GLY A 333 -5.67 7.90 42.09
C GLY A 333 -5.71 9.17 41.22
N LYS A 334 -4.92 9.23 40.15
CA LYS A 334 -4.95 10.22 39.06
C LYS A 334 -4.68 9.53 37.72
N PHE A 335 -5.15 10.14 36.63
CA PHE A 335 -4.82 9.68 35.28
C PHE A 335 -3.39 10.07 34.92
N ILE A 336 -2.58 9.09 34.50
CA ILE A 336 -1.20 9.25 34.06
C ILE A 336 -1.10 8.75 32.62
N PRO A 337 -0.95 9.65 31.63
CA PRO A 337 -0.92 9.26 30.22
C PRO A 337 0.40 8.59 29.84
N TYR A 338 0.31 7.44 29.15
CA TYR A 338 1.42 6.87 28.40
C TYR A 338 1.44 7.45 26.97
N LYS A 339 0.25 7.63 26.40
CA LYS A 339 0.03 8.35 25.15
C LYS A 339 -1.03 9.41 25.38
N GLU A 340 -0.68 10.67 25.13
CA GLU A 340 -1.64 11.78 25.13
C GLU A 340 -2.66 11.65 23.99
N TRP A 341 -3.75 12.42 24.08
CA TRP A 341 -4.79 12.44 23.05
C TRP A 341 -4.21 12.65 21.66
N THR A 342 -4.29 11.60 20.83
CA THR A 342 -3.69 11.58 19.50
C THR A 342 -4.76 11.26 18.48
N ARG A 343 -4.91 12.11 17.46
CA ARG A 343 -5.88 11.91 16.38
C ARG A 343 -5.44 10.72 15.50
N SER A 344 -6.37 9.85 15.14
CA SER A 344 -6.07 8.70 14.26
C SER A 344 -7.17 8.53 13.21
N ASN A 345 -6.77 8.28 11.96
CA ASN A 345 -7.70 7.97 10.86
C ASN A 345 -8.31 6.57 11.02
N ALA A 346 -7.70 5.71 11.84
CA ALA A 346 -8.21 4.39 12.16
C ALA A 346 -9.56 4.44 12.90
N ILE A 347 -9.90 5.56 13.57
CA ILE A 347 -11.11 5.66 14.38
C ILE A 347 -12.30 6.08 13.52
N HIS A 348 -13.40 5.35 13.65
CA HIS A 348 -14.73 5.73 13.17
C HIS A 348 -15.55 6.32 14.35
N PRO A 349 -15.62 7.65 14.55
CA PRO A 349 -16.18 8.24 15.77
C PRO A 349 -17.67 7.91 16.01
N ASP A 350 -18.43 7.76 14.92
CA ASP A 350 -19.87 7.44 14.93
C ASP A 350 -20.16 5.95 14.63
N GLY A 351 -19.10 5.13 14.53
CA GLY A 351 -19.13 3.73 14.13
C GLY A 351 -18.62 2.76 15.19
N TYR A 352 -18.64 1.47 14.87
CA TYR A 352 -17.93 0.47 15.67
C TYR A 352 -16.43 0.54 15.39
N ASN A 353 -15.64 0.41 16.46
CA ASN A 353 -14.19 0.33 16.41
C ASN A 353 -13.71 -0.94 17.11
N THR A 354 -12.84 -1.69 16.47
CA THR A 354 -12.17 -2.85 17.07
C THR A 354 -10.92 -2.36 17.78
N LEU A 355 -10.84 -2.57 19.08
CA LEU A 355 -9.67 -2.25 19.91
C LEU A 355 -8.94 -3.55 20.21
N THR A 356 -7.66 -3.63 19.83
CA THR A 356 -6.80 -4.77 20.12
C THR A 356 -5.62 -4.34 20.99
N ILE A 357 -5.42 -5.02 22.11
CA ILE A 357 -4.29 -4.85 23.03
C ILE A 357 -3.50 -6.16 23.00
N ARG A 358 -2.28 -6.12 22.46
CA ARG A 358 -1.46 -7.32 22.27
C ARG A 358 -0.17 -7.20 23.08
N LYS A 359 0.04 -8.10 24.04
CA LYS A 359 1.32 -8.24 24.73
C LYS A 359 2.16 -9.31 24.03
N THR A 360 3.36 -8.93 23.61
CA THR A 360 4.40 -9.84 23.14
C THR A 360 5.70 -9.57 23.89
N GLY A 361 6.14 -10.53 24.70
CA GLY A 361 7.24 -10.37 25.62
C GLY A 361 6.99 -9.24 26.63
N LYS A 362 7.85 -8.20 26.58
CA LYS A 362 7.84 -7.06 27.52
C LYS A 362 7.09 -5.84 27.00
N VAL A 363 6.52 -5.89 25.80
CA VAL A 363 5.82 -4.75 25.19
C VAL A 363 4.35 -5.06 24.97
N VAL A 364 3.54 -4.01 24.95
CA VAL A 364 2.12 -4.03 24.65
C VAL A 364 1.87 -3.10 23.47
N ASP A 365 1.39 -3.66 22.36
CA ASP A 365 0.99 -2.95 21.16
C ASP A 365 -0.53 -2.72 21.16
N PHE A 366 -0.92 -1.55 20.66
CA PHE A 366 -2.31 -1.10 20.58
C PHE A 366 -2.70 -0.93 19.12
N PHE A 367 -3.85 -1.48 18.78
CA PHE A 367 -4.42 -1.36 17.44
C PHE A 367 -5.86 -0.86 17.52
N ILE A 368 -6.25 -0.05 16.53
CA ILE A 368 -7.64 0.35 16.30
C ILE A 368 -7.97 -0.06 14.87
N ASN A 369 -9.04 -0.82 14.67
CA ASN A 369 -9.47 -1.30 13.34
C ASN A 369 -8.33 -1.94 12.53
N GLN A 370 -7.50 -2.74 13.19
CA GLN A 370 -6.31 -3.40 12.61
C GLN A 370 -5.22 -2.44 12.13
N GLU A 371 -5.26 -1.17 12.52
CA GLU A 371 -4.14 -0.24 12.35
C GLU A 371 -3.39 -0.11 13.66
N TRP A 372 -2.07 -0.27 13.63
CA TRP A 372 -1.21 -0.03 14.78
C TRP A 372 -1.23 1.45 15.16
N VAL A 373 -1.52 1.78 16.42
CA VAL A 373 -1.63 3.17 16.88
C VAL A 373 -0.58 3.56 17.92
N TYR A 374 -0.09 2.61 18.74
CA TYR A 374 0.88 2.90 19.79
C TYR A 374 1.53 1.63 20.37
N GLN A 375 2.67 1.76 21.05
CA GLN A 375 3.33 0.70 21.81
C GLN A 375 3.83 1.24 23.15
N MET A 376 3.72 0.44 24.22
CA MET A 376 4.26 0.77 25.54
C MET A 376 4.89 -0.45 26.22
N PRO A 377 5.77 -0.29 27.22
CA PRO A 377 6.24 -1.41 28.03
C PRO A 377 5.10 -1.99 28.87
N HIS A 378 5.05 -3.31 29.00
CA HIS A 378 4.09 -4.01 29.85
C HIS A 378 4.18 -3.52 31.30
N GLN A 379 3.01 -3.30 31.91
CA GLN A 379 2.84 -2.85 33.28
C GLN A 379 2.14 -3.93 34.09
N ALA A 380 2.56 -4.07 35.35
CA ALA A 380 1.97 -5.02 36.29
C ALA A 380 0.46 -4.77 36.47
N PHE A 381 -0.34 -5.83 36.51
CA PHE A 381 -1.76 -5.77 36.78
C PHE A 381 -2.01 -5.49 38.27
N TYR A 382 -2.96 -4.60 38.58
CA TYR A 382 -3.38 -4.36 39.97
C TYR A 382 -4.27 -5.50 40.46
N ASP A 383 -5.13 -6.02 39.57
CA ASP A 383 -5.96 -7.20 39.80
C ASP A 383 -6.36 -7.83 38.44
N GLN A 384 -6.94 -9.03 38.46
CA GLN A 384 -7.31 -9.80 37.28
C GLN A 384 -8.73 -9.47 36.79
N ARG A 385 -9.02 -8.19 36.50
CA ARG A 385 -10.30 -7.77 35.93
C ARG A 385 -10.13 -7.04 34.60
N ILE A 386 -11.13 -7.24 33.75
CA ILE A 386 -11.35 -6.47 32.54
C ILE A 386 -12.59 -5.62 32.75
N ALA A 387 -12.57 -4.41 32.20
CA ALA A 387 -13.65 -3.47 32.37
C ALA A 387 -13.93 -2.65 31.11
N PHE A 388 -15.18 -2.24 30.95
CA PHE A 388 -15.58 -1.24 29.96
C PHE A 388 -15.87 0.08 30.64
N MET A 389 -15.31 1.15 30.06
CA MET A 389 -15.44 2.50 30.56
C MET A 389 -16.35 3.31 29.62
N ALA A 390 -17.40 3.91 30.21
CA ALA A 390 -18.17 4.96 29.58
C ALA A 390 -17.77 6.29 30.20
N GLY A 391 -17.37 7.25 29.38
CA GLY A 391 -17.14 8.63 29.80
C GLY A 391 -18.41 9.31 30.35
N PRO A 392 -18.32 10.58 30.79
CA PRO A 392 -19.45 11.33 31.34
C PRO A 392 -20.64 11.35 30.39
N TYR A 393 -21.81 10.97 30.91
CA TYR A 393 -23.07 10.80 30.16
C TYR A 393 -22.99 9.88 28.94
N ALA A 394 -21.88 9.14 28.78
CA ALA A 394 -21.63 8.38 27.59
C ALA A 394 -22.39 7.05 27.60
N THR A 395 -22.79 6.61 26.41
CA THR A 395 -23.29 5.25 26.18
C THR A 395 -22.37 4.55 25.20
N VAL A 396 -21.87 3.38 25.59
CA VAL A 396 -21.07 2.51 24.74
C VAL A 396 -21.81 1.22 24.46
N HIS A 397 -21.75 0.75 23.22
CA HIS A 397 -22.21 -0.58 22.82
C HIS A 397 -21.00 -1.46 22.54
N ILE A 398 -20.92 -2.60 23.21
CA ILE A 398 -19.84 -3.57 23.05
C ILE A 398 -20.41 -4.81 22.36
N ASP A 399 -19.89 -5.13 21.19
CA ASP A 399 -20.32 -6.26 20.35
C ASP A 399 -19.81 -7.59 20.91
N TYR A 400 -18.53 -7.65 21.28
CA TYR A 400 -17.91 -8.83 21.88
C TYR A 400 -16.66 -8.46 22.71
N LEU A 401 -16.21 -9.39 23.55
CA LEU A 401 -14.90 -9.37 24.21
C LEU A 401 -14.24 -10.74 24.04
N ARG A 402 -13.04 -10.74 23.45
CA ARG A 402 -12.23 -11.95 23.23
C ARG A 402 -10.87 -11.75 23.83
N ILE A 403 -10.42 -12.75 24.59
CA ILE A 403 -9.12 -12.74 25.25
C ILE A 403 -8.45 -14.05 24.90
N TYR A 404 -7.28 -13.93 24.28
CA TYR A 404 -6.48 -15.04 23.84
C TYR A 404 -5.17 -15.08 24.61
N LYS A 405 -4.77 -16.29 24.98
CA LYS A 405 -3.39 -16.64 25.29
C LYS A 405 -2.72 -16.97 23.97
N ILE A 406 -1.60 -16.32 23.70
CA ILE A 406 -0.82 -16.60 22.50
C ILE A 406 0.06 -17.81 22.82
N GLN A 407 -0.26 -18.94 22.21
CA GLN A 407 0.49 -20.18 22.32
C GLN A 407 1.70 -20.13 21.39
N ASN A 408 2.87 -20.02 21.98
CA ASN A 408 4.09 -20.38 21.28
C ASN A 408 4.12 -21.90 21.12
N GLN A 409 4.34 -22.38 19.89
CA GLN A 409 4.58 -23.79 19.63
C GLN A 409 5.72 -24.28 20.53
N SER A 410 5.45 -25.25 21.39
CA SER A 410 6.48 -25.90 22.22
C SER A 410 6.97 -27.14 21.48
N ASN A 411 8.12 -27.02 20.81
CA ASN A 411 9.28 -27.93 20.95
C ASN A 411 10.42 -27.54 19.99
N LEU A 412 11.04 -26.39 20.26
CA LEU A 412 12.49 -26.14 20.18
C LEU A 412 12.77 -24.76 20.78
N GLN A 413 12.35 -24.56 22.03
CA GLN A 413 12.79 -23.43 22.84
C GLN A 413 12.98 -23.93 24.28
N SER A 414 14.18 -24.42 24.56
CA SER A 414 14.79 -24.18 25.86
C SER A 414 15.96 -23.23 25.63
N GLN A 415 15.83 -22.05 26.26
CA GLN A 415 16.79 -20.96 26.40
C GLN A 415 16.79 -19.93 25.26
N LEU A 416 16.30 -18.71 25.56
CA LEU A 416 17.14 -17.49 25.66
C LEU A 416 16.32 -16.26 26.14
N PRO A 417 16.95 -15.29 26.83
CA PRO A 417 16.48 -14.90 28.15
C PRO A 417 16.14 -13.41 28.26
N SER A 418 15.15 -13.10 29.10
CA SER A 418 15.01 -11.80 29.75
C SER A 418 15.67 -11.72 31.13
N SER A 419 16.32 -12.80 31.58
CA SER A 419 17.04 -12.99 32.85
C SER A 419 18.29 -13.84 32.61
N TYR A 420 19.46 -13.51 33.16
CA TYR A 420 20.67 -14.32 32.99
C TYR A 420 20.41 -15.77 33.39
N HIS A 421 20.45 -16.65 32.40
CA HIS A 421 20.48 -18.09 32.59
C HIS A 421 21.87 -18.54 32.17
N ALA A 422 22.65 -19.02 33.13
CA ALA A 422 23.91 -19.68 32.88
C ALA A 422 23.65 -20.96 32.07
N TYR A 423 24.41 -21.17 31.01
CA TYR A 423 24.43 -22.47 30.34
C TYR A 423 25.16 -23.47 31.24
N SER A 424 24.63 -24.69 31.37
CA SER A 424 25.38 -25.74 32.07
C SER A 424 26.58 -26.16 31.24
N ALA A 425 27.63 -26.71 31.87
CA ALA A 425 28.82 -27.21 31.17
C ALA A 425 28.50 -28.20 30.03
N SER A 426 27.38 -28.93 30.14
CA SER A 426 26.91 -29.87 29.10
C SER A 426 26.33 -29.19 27.85
N GLN A 427 26.02 -27.90 27.93
CA GLN A 427 25.47 -27.07 26.85
C GLN A 427 26.52 -26.13 26.25
N GLN A 428 27.75 -26.20 26.75
CA GLN A 428 28.88 -25.40 26.29
C GLN A 428 29.94 -26.31 25.70
N THR A 429 30.59 -25.88 24.63
CA THR A 429 31.87 -26.44 24.20
C THR A 429 32.93 -25.40 24.41
N GLU A 430 33.91 -25.71 25.25
CA GLU A 430 35.05 -24.84 25.49
C GLU A 430 35.83 -24.63 24.19
N VAL A 431 35.99 -23.36 23.82
CA VAL A 431 36.82 -22.91 22.70
C VAL A 431 38.16 -22.44 23.25
N PHE A 432 38.10 -21.72 24.36
CA PHE A 432 39.27 -21.19 25.04
C PHE A 432 38.93 -20.99 26.51
N SER A 433 39.86 -21.35 27.40
CA SER A 433 39.75 -21.08 28.82
C SER A 433 41.12 -20.67 29.36
N GLU A 434 41.10 -19.62 30.17
CA GLU A 434 42.25 -19.09 30.88
C GLU A 434 41.83 -18.75 32.31
N HIS A 435 42.43 -19.42 33.28
CA HIS A 435 42.22 -19.21 34.71
C HIS A 435 43.43 -18.55 35.40
N PHE A 436 44.49 -18.24 34.64
CA PHE A 436 45.70 -17.57 35.15
C PHE A 436 46.35 -18.28 36.34
N ASP A 437 46.29 -19.61 36.38
CA ASP A 437 47.04 -20.46 37.30
C ASP A 437 48.52 -20.59 36.89
N ASN A 438 48.81 -20.38 35.60
CA ASN A 438 50.13 -20.34 34.98
C ASN A 438 50.09 -19.47 33.71
N ASN A 439 51.22 -19.32 33.01
CA ASN A 439 51.28 -18.55 31.75
C ASN A 439 51.43 -19.42 30.49
N SER A 440 50.72 -20.55 30.41
CA SER A 440 50.82 -21.49 29.28
C SER A 440 50.37 -20.89 27.93
N ASN A 441 49.39 -19.99 27.94
CA ASN A 441 48.94 -19.26 26.74
C ASN A 441 49.82 -18.04 26.40
N SER A 442 50.98 -17.87 27.04
CA SER A 442 51.94 -16.80 26.72
C SER A 442 51.33 -15.39 26.74
N TRP A 443 50.48 -15.10 27.73
CA TRP A 443 49.99 -13.75 27.97
C TRP A 443 51.16 -12.80 28.24
N PRO A 444 51.05 -11.52 27.84
CA PRO A 444 52.11 -10.56 28.10
C PRO A 444 52.39 -10.40 29.61
N THR A 445 53.58 -10.76 30.08
CA THR A 445 53.98 -10.62 31.48
C THR A 445 55.36 -9.98 31.59
N GLY A 446 55.58 -9.18 32.64
CA GLY A 446 56.85 -8.51 32.93
C GLY A 446 56.70 -7.04 33.28
N GLU A 447 57.83 -6.38 33.47
CA GLU A 447 57.92 -4.94 33.70
C GLU A 447 58.25 -4.22 32.39
N HIS A 448 57.36 -3.32 31.98
CA HIS A 448 57.59 -2.38 30.90
C HIS A 448 57.52 -0.93 31.43
N GLN A 449 58.04 0.01 30.64
CA GLN A 449 58.02 1.43 31.00
C GLN A 449 56.59 2.00 31.08
N GLU A 450 55.64 1.39 30.36
CA GLU A 450 54.26 1.90 30.21
C GLU A 450 53.23 1.05 30.96
N TYR A 451 53.60 -0.17 31.38
CA TYR A 451 52.73 -1.08 32.09
C TYR A 451 53.51 -2.17 32.83
N THR A 452 52.88 -2.77 33.85
CA THR A 452 53.33 -4.05 34.41
C THR A 452 52.22 -5.07 34.31
N ALA A 453 52.58 -6.34 34.08
CA ALA A 453 51.61 -7.42 33.97
C ALA A 453 52.16 -8.71 34.58
N TYR A 454 51.41 -9.33 35.49
CA TYR A 454 51.85 -10.52 36.22
C TYR A 454 50.71 -11.51 36.40
N ILE A 455 51.04 -12.79 36.22
CA ILE A 455 50.17 -13.89 36.62
C ILE A 455 50.64 -14.36 38.00
N GLN A 456 49.84 -14.11 39.03
CA GLN A 456 50.16 -14.50 40.40
C GLN A 456 48.91 -14.83 41.21
N LYS A 457 49.00 -15.91 42.00
CA LYS A 457 47.92 -16.36 42.91
C LYS A 457 46.58 -16.62 42.18
N GLY A 458 46.61 -17.10 40.94
CA GLY A 458 45.41 -17.40 40.14
C GLY A 458 44.75 -16.16 39.51
N TYR A 459 45.48 -15.04 39.40
CA TYR A 459 44.97 -13.82 38.79
C TYR A 459 45.96 -13.24 37.80
N TYR A 460 45.44 -12.58 36.76
CA TYR A 460 46.21 -11.71 35.90
C TYR A 460 46.08 -10.26 36.37
N GLN A 461 47.15 -9.74 36.96
CA GLN A 461 47.24 -8.36 37.39
C GLN A 461 47.85 -7.50 36.28
N LEU A 462 47.14 -6.45 35.92
CA LEU A 462 47.42 -5.58 34.78
C LEU A 462 47.46 -4.14 35.27
N ASN A 463 48.65 -3.56 35.35
CA ASN A 463 48.82 -2.17 35.80
C ASN A 463 49.26 -1.29 34.64
N HIS A 464 48.38 -0.39 34.20
CA HIS A 464 48.70 0.60 33.19
C HIS A 464 49.31 1.85 33.85
N LEU A 465 50.58 2.15 33.54
CA LEU A 465 51.35 3.19 34.23
C LEU A 465 51.29 4.56 33.54
N ARG A 466 50.76 4.66 32.30
CA ARG A 466 50.67 5.94 31.60
C ARG A 466 49.53 6.79 32.15
N SER A 467 49.76 8.10 32.19
CA SER A 467 48.76 9.10 32.59
C SER A 467 47.80 9.49 31.46
N PHE A 468 47.82 8.80 30.32
CA PHE A 468 46.94 9.08 29.19
C PHE A 468 46.59 7.81 28.41
N GLY A 469 45.41 7.84 27.79
CA GLY A 469 44.95 6.79 26.89
C GLY A 469 44.61 5.49 27.61
N ALA A 470 44.35 4.45 26.82
CA ALA A 470 44.05 3.12 27.34
C ALA A 470 45.08 2.11 26.85
N TRP A 471 45.34 1.09 27.67
CA TRP A 471 46.17 -0.04 27.33
C TRP A 471 45.30 -1.30 27.25
N SER A 472 45.57 -2.13 26.24
CA SER A 472 44.87 -3.40 26.06
C SER A 472 45.82 -4.58 26.08
N TRP A 473 45.49 -5.60 26.86
CA TRP A 473 46.17 -6.91 26.85
C TRP A 473 45.22 -7.92 26.25
N HIS A 474 45.66 -8.64 25.23
CA HIS A 474 44.77 -9.49 24.45
C HIS A 474 45.48 -10.73 23.92
N TYR A 475 44.68 -11.74 23.62
CA TYR A 475 45.08 -13.01 23.05
C TYR A 475 44.20 -13.34 21.84
N ALA A 476 44.76 -14.00 20.83
CA ALA A 476 44.01 -14.40 19.64
C ALA A 476 43.27 -15.72 19.90
N VAL A 477 41.95 -15.70 19.76
CA VAL A 477 41.10 -16.89 19.89
C VAL A 477 40.31 -17.08 18.60
N ASP A 478 40.43 -18.27 18.02
CA ASP A 478 39.69 -18.66 16.82
C ASP A 478 38.23 -19.00 17.18
N ILE A 479 37.37 -17.98 17.13
CA ILE A 479 35.93 -18.10 17.34
C ILE A 479 35.24 -18.21 15.98
N ASP A 480 34.56 -19.32 15.73
CA ASP A 480 33.62 -19.52 14.62
C ASP A 480 32.38 -18.68 14.89
N GLU A 481 32.38 -17.48 14.32
CA GLU A 481 31.30 -16.52 14.54
C GLU A 481 29.98 -16.91 13.88
N SER A 482 29.92 -18.02 13.12
CA SER A 482 28.65 -18.57 12.64
C SER A 482 27.85 -19.24 13.77
N ARG A 483 28.54 -19.75 14.79
CA ARG A 483 27.94 -20.43 15.95
C ARG A 483 27.51 -19.43 17.01
N ASP A 484 26.61 -19.87 17.87
CA ASP A 484 26.30 -19.13 19.09
C ASP A 484 27.47 -19.31 20.07
N PHE A 485 27.88 -18.22 20.71
CA PHE A 485 29.04 -18.23 21.60
C PHE A 485 28.86 -17.29 22.80
N GLU A 486 29.63 -17.53 23.84
CA GLU A 486 29.71 -16.70 25.02
C GLU A 486 31.17 -16.43 25.37
N ILE A 487 31.50 -15.14 25.52
CA ILE A 487 32.78 -14.66 26.06
C ILE A 487 32.49 -14.14 27.46
N GLU A 488 33.18 -14.68 28.45
CA GLU A 488 32.94 -14.36 29.85
C GLU A 488 34.25 -14.13 30.60
N THR A 489 34.29 -13.07 31.39
CA THR A 489 35.39 -12.76 32.30
C THR A 489 34.87 -12.20 33.61
N ARG A 490 35.72 -12.22 34.62
CA ARG A 490 35.50 -11.55 35.89
C ARG A 490 36.73 -10.72 36.25
N LEU A 491 36.53 -9.43 36.50
CA LEU A 491 37.62 -8.49 36.77
C LEU A 491 37.24 -7.47 37.84
N LYS A 492 38.25 -6.95 38.55
CA LYS A 492 38.15 -5.89 39.55
C LYS A 492 39.16 -4.79 39.22
N VAL A 493 38.81 -3.55 39.56
CA VAL A 493 39.78 -2.43 39.57
C VAL A 493 40.42 -2.37 40.96
N LEU A 494 41.75 -2.41 41.03
CA LEU A 494 42.52 -2.34 42.28
C LEU A 494 42.90 -0.89 42.61
N THR A 495 43.41 -0.18 41.61
CA THR A 495 43.82 1.21 41.71
C THR A 495 43.11 1.98 40.61
N HIS A 496 42.33 2.98 40.99
CA HIS A 496 41.67 3.88 40.06
C HIS A 496 42.61 5.01 39.69
N GLY A 497 42.81 5.22 38.38
CA GLY A 497 43.45 6.40 37.85
C GLY A 497 42.51 7.59 37.83
N GLU A 498 42.45 8.30 36.70
CA GLU A 498 41.48 9.38 36.51
C GLU A 498 40.05 8.81 36.48
N GLN A 499 39.11 9.51 37.11
CA GLN A 499 37.73 9.06 37.28
C GLN A 499 36.93 9.13 35.97
N GLY A 500 35.92 8.27 35.83
CA GLY A 500 34.92 8.31 34.76
C GLY A 500 35.26 7.49 33.51
N TYR A 501 36.42 6.85 33.44
CA TYR A 501 36.88 6.12 32.25
C TYR A 501 36.49 4.65 32.22
N LEU A 502 36.46 4.08 31.01
CA LEU A 502 36.09 2.67 30.78
C LEU A 502 37.24 1.73 31.04
N ASN A 503 36.98 0.77 31.94
CA ASN A 503 37.79 -0.41 32.17
C ASN A 503 36.92 -1.65 31.93
N GLY A 504 37.41 -2.65 31.22
CA GLY A 504 36.58 -3.82 30.92
C GLY A 504 37.10 -4.79 29.87
N LEU A 505 36.15 -5.53 29.29
CA LEU A 505 36.37 -6.57 28.29
C LEU A 505 36.34 -5.96 26.88
N ILE A 506 37.27 -6.42 26.05
CA ILE A 506 37.29 -6.15 24.61
C ILE A 506 37.22 -7.44 23.81
N TRP A 507 36.55 -7.38 22.66
CA TRP A 507 36.45 -8.52 21.75
C TRP A 507 36.42 -8.09 20.29
N GLY A 508 36.73 -9.05 19.40
CA GLY A 508 36.74 -8.84 17.97
C GLY A 508 37.83 -7.87 17.50
N LYS A 509 38.96 -7.79 18.22
CA LYS A 509 40.00 -6.79 17.98
C LYS A 509 40.90 -7.13 16.79
N GLU A 510 41.07 -6.14 15.91
CA GLU A 510 42.13 -6.09 14.90
C GLU A 510 42.67 -4.67 14.82
N GLN A 511 43.99 -4.51 14.89
CA GLN A 511 44.64 -3.18 14.90
C GLN A 511 43.94 -2.22 15.89
N ASN A 512 43.39 -1.09 15.40
CA ASN A 512 42.71 -0.07 16.19
C ASN A 512 41.18 -0.22 16.25
N SER A 513 40.64 -1.35 15.80
CA SER A 513 39.20 -1.63 15.81
C SER A 513 38.87 -2.74 16.80
N ASP A 514 37.88 -2.53 17.67
CA ASP A 514 37.42 -3.50 18.67
C ASP A 514 36.03 -3.15 19.22
N TYR A 515 35.39 -4.10 19.89
CA TYR A 515 34.15 -3.91 20.66
C TYR A 515 34.47 -3.89 22.16
N ARG A 516 33.72 -3.10 22.94
CA ARG A 516 34.01 -2.87 24.37
C ARG A 516 32.77 -2.91 25.25
N LEU A 517 32.89 -3.62 26.37
CA LEU A 517 31.93 -3.65 27.48
C LEU A 517 32.71 -3.45 28.78
N GLY A 518 32.29 -2.49 29.60
CA GLY A 518 32.97 -2.25 30.87
C GLY A 518 32.30 -1.18 31.71
N TYR A 519 32.98 -0.79 32.77
CA TYR A 519 32.48 0.14 33.78
C TYR A 519 33.54 1.15 34.24
N ASN A 520 33.08 2.16 34.95
CA ASN A 520 33.90 3.16 35.64
C ASN A 520 33.68 3.11 37.16
N ASP A 521 34.49 3.89 37.87
CA ASP A 521 34.52 4.10 39.31
C ASP A 521 33.26 4.77 39.89
N TYR A 522 32.38 5.32 39.04
CA TYR A 522 31.05 5.82 39.46
C TYR A 522 29.96 4.73 39.50
N GLY A 523 30.32 3.48 39.20
CA GLY A 523 29.37 2.37 39.07
C GLY A 523 28.52 2.49 37.81
N SER A 524 28.99 3.26 36.83
CA SER A 524 28.36 3.39 35.52
C SER A 524 29.04 2.49 34.51
N HIS A 525 28.28 2.01 33.52
CA HIS A 525 28.75 1.12 32.46
C HIS A 525 28.37 1.69 31.09
N ARG A 526 29.09 1.26 30.06
CA ARG A 526 28.83 1.64 28.66
C ARG A 526 29.15 0.49 27.70
N VAL A 527 28.60 0.58 26.50
CA VAL A 527 28.86 -0.35 25.39
C VAL A 527 29.23 0.48 24.16
N CYS A 528 30.38 0.21 23.58
CA CYS A 528 30.86 0.92 22.41
C CYS A 528 31.70 0.02 21.50
N LYS A 529 31.99 0.52 20.29
CA LYS A 529 33.05 0.00 19.44
C LYS A 529 34.00 1.12 19.04
N ILE A 530 35.22 0.75 18.71
CA ILE A 530 36.13 1.58 17.91
C ILE A 530 36.20 0.95 16.53
N ASP A 531 36.06 1.78 15.50
CA ASP A 531 36.15 1.41 14.09
C ASP A 531 37.18 2.35 13.45
N HIS A 532 38.39 1.86 13.23
CA HIS A 532 39.51 2.63 12.67
C HIS A 532 39.70 3.98 13.40
N ASP A 533 39.94 3.92 14.72
CA ASP A 533 40.09 5.07 15.62
C ASP A 533 38.83 5.94 15.83
N THR A 534 37.70 5.59 15.21
CA THR A 534 36.41 6.28 15.39
C THR A 534 35.57 5.62 16.45
N TRP A 535 35.09 6.41 17.42
CA TRP A 535 34.25 5.91 18.51
C TRP A 535 32.77 5.85 18.11
N HIS A 536 32.14 4.71 18.36
CA HIS A 536 30.71 4.53 18.22
C HIS A 536 30.11 4.00 19.52
N TYR A 537 29.12 4.72 20.05
CA TYR A 537 28.48 4.38 21.33
C TYR A 537 27.13 3.71 21.07
N PHE A 538 27.03 2.41 21.38
CA PHE A 538 25.74 1.69 21.38
C PHE A 538 24.94 2.01 22.63
N MET A 539 25.64 2.27 23.73
CA MET A 539 25.06 2.73 24.98
C MET A 539 26.04 3.68 25.68
N ASN A 540 25.60 4.92 25.90
CA ASN A 540 26.32 5.91 26.71
C ASN A 540 26.32 5.52 28.19
N TRP A 541 27.13 6.22 29.00
CA TRP A 541 27.26 5.98 30.43
C TRP A 541 25.90 5.90 31.14
N LYS A 542 25.66 4.75 31.78
CA LYS A 542 24.45 4.49 32.55
C LYS A 542 24.81 3.84 33.89
N LYS A 543 24.22 4.31 34.98
CA LYS A 543 24.40 3.66 36.30
C LYS A 543 23.81 2.25 36.26
N GLY A 544 24.53 1.27 36.80
CA GLY A 544 24.15 -0.13 36.65
C GLY A 544 24.61 -1.04 37.78
N PRO A 545 24.50 -2.35 37.57
CA PRO A 545 24.80 -3.38 38.56
C PRO A 545 26.31 -3.61 38.68
N VAL A 546 27.06 -2.56 39.02
CA VAL A 546 28.53 -2.56 39.15
C VAL A 546 28.89 -2.44 40.63
N ASP A 547 29.73 -3.35 41.11
CA ASP A 547 30.39 -3.24 42.40
C ASP A 547 31.76 -2.59 42.21
N VAL A 548 31.85 -1.28 42.47
CA VAL A 548 33.06 -0.49 42.19
C VAL A 548 34.27 -0.93 43.01
N GLU A 549 34.04 -1.52 44.20
CA GLU A 549 35.08 -2.02 45.11
C GLU A 549 35.32 -3.54 44.95
N GLY A 550 34.55 -4.21 44.08
CA GLY A 550 34.50 -5.67 43.98
C GLY A 550 34.82 -6.22 42.60
N PHE A 551 34.77 -7.56 42.50
CA PHE A 551 34.85 -8.24 41.20
C PHE A 551 33.53 -8.15 40.47
N ASN A 552 33.59 -7.74 39.20
CA ASN A 552 32.46 -7.66 38.31
C ASN A 552 32.59 -8.71 37.21
N LYS A 553 31.51 -9.46 37.01
CA LYS A 553 31.39 -10.46 35.94
C LYS A 553 30.88 -9.79 34.68
N LEU A 554 31.63 -9.84 33.58
CA LEU A 554 31.27 -9.28 32.28
C LEU A 554 31.05 -10.43 31.29
N THR A 555 29.87 -10.48 30.68
CA THR A 555 29.51 -11.53 29.72
C THR A 555 29.03 -10.93 28.41
N VAL A 556 29.62 -11.36 27.30
CA VAL A 556 29.21 -11.07 25.93
C VAL A 556 28.69 -12.35 25.31
N ARG A 557 27.39 -12.43 25.09
CA ARG A 557 26.73 -13.63 24.56
C ARG A 557 26.16 -13.34 23.17
N LYS A 558 26.66 -14.02 22.15
CA LYS A 558 26.05 -13.99 20.81
C LYS A 558 25.08 -15.17 20.69
N VAL A 559 23.82 -14.87 20.40
CA VAL A 559 22.88 -15.88 19.92
C VAL A 559 22.13 -15.39 18.68
N GLY A 560 22.15 -16.21 17.64
CA GLY A 560 21.59 -15.90 16.34
C GLY A 560 22.22 -14.63 15.79
N ARG A 561 21.40 -13.61 15.55
CA ARG A 561 21.86 -12.31 15.01
C ARG A 561 21.96 -11.21 16.08
N LYS A 562 22.12 -11.54 17.37
CA LYS A 562 22.19 -10.55 18.46
C LYS A 562 23.27 -10.85 19.49
N TYR A 563 23.91 -9.78 19.98
CA TYR A 563 24.66 -9.77 21.22
C TYR A 563 23.73 -9.43 22.41
N TYR A 564 23.94 -10.15 23.51
CA TYR A 564 23.38 -9.92 24.83
C TYR A 564 24.53 -9.66 25.80
N LEU A 565 24.51 -8.50 26.45
CA LEU A 565 25.63 -8.02 27.25
C LEU A 565 25.20 -7.95 28.71
N PHE A 566 25.95 -8.61 29.59
CA PHE A 566 25.64 -8.71 31.01
C PHE A 566 26.77 -8.16 31.87
N ILE A 567 26.38 -7.51 32.98
CA ILE A 567 27.28 -7.17 34.08
C ILE A 567 26.67 -7.74 35.35
N ASN A 568 27.45 -8.53 36.10
CA ASN A 568 26.99 -9.24 37.29
C ASN A 568 25.67 -9.96 37.06
N GLU A 569 25.60 -10.70 35.94
CA GLU A 569 24.43 -11.52 35.59
C GLU A 569 23.13 -10.71 35.37
N VAL A 570 23.26 -9.40 35.16
CA VAL A 570 22.15 -8.53 34.79
C VAL A 570 22.35 -8.07 33.36
N LEU A 571 21.33 -8.25 32.52
CA LEU A 571 21.35 -7.79 31.13
C LEU A 571 21.40 -6.26 31.11
N VAL A 572 22.53 -5.72 30.65
CA VAL A 572 22.74 -4.27 30.58
C VAL A 572 22.41 -3.69 29.20
N HIS A 573 22.60 -4.48 28.14
CA HIS A 573 22.31 -4.04 26.77
C HIS A 573 22.13 -5.23 25.81
N THR A 574 21.44 -4.99 24.70
CA THR A 574 21.38 -5.91 23.56
C THR A 574 21.64 -5.13 22.30
N MET A 575 22.45 -5.69 21.39
CA MET A 575 22.72 -5.06 20.09
C MET A 575 22.73 -6.10 18.98
N PRO A 576 22.48 -5.72 17.71
CA PRO A 576 22.67 -6.62 16.60
C PRO A 576 24.09 -7.21 16.61
N TYR A 577 24.20 -8.49 16.24
CA TYR A 577 25.50 -9.08 16.00
C TYR A 577 26.13 -8.41 14.79
N ALA A 578 27.40 -8.04 14.94
CA ALA A 578 28.26 -7.56 13.88
C ALA A 578 29.56 -8.39 13.94
N PRO A 579 30.14 -8.75 12.77
CA PRO A 579 31.37 -9.53 12.71
C PRO A 579 32.53 -8.89 13.45
N PHE A 580 33.42 -9.72 13.96
CA PHE A 580 34.67 -9.26 14.55
C PHE A 580 35.55 -8.59 13.48
N TYR A 581 36.30 -7.56 13.88
CA TYR A 581 37.36 -7.02 13.02
C TYR A 581 38.53 -7.99 12.92
N GLY A 582 38.76 -8.75 14.00
CA GLY A 582 39.75 -9.82 14.05
C GLY A 582 39.65 -10.66 15.31
N LYS A 583 40.61 -11.56 15.48
CA LYS A 583 40.49 -12.70 16.39
C LYS A 583 40.83 -12.40 17.85
N ARG A 584 41.21 -11.16 18.18
CA ARG A 584 41.77 -10.85 19.50
C ARG A 584 40.68 -10.49 20.51
N ILE A 585 40.79 -11.06 21.70
CA ILE A 585 39.94 -10.79 22.86
C ILE A 585 40.81 -10.49 24.08
N GLY A 586 40.33 -9.69 25.02
CA GLY A 586 41.16 -9.34 26.18
C GLY A 586 40.61 -8.22 27.03
N PHE A 587 41.49 -7.49 27.71
CA PHE A 587 41.12 -6.52 28.74
C PHE A 587 41.63 -5.13 28.38
N LEU A 588 40.92 -4.12 28.86
CA LEU A 588 41.24 -2.72 28.68
C LEU A 588 41.32 -2.04 30.04
N ALA A 589 42.48 -1.46 30.36
CA ALA A 589 42.65 -0.53 31.47
C ALA A 589 42.89 0.88 30.94
N ASN A 590 42.23 1.87 31.53
CA ASN A 590 42.46 3.28 31.22
C ASN A 590 43.67 3.85 31.97
N GLN A 591 43.98 5.13 31.76
CA GLN A 591 45.15 5.77 32.36
C GLN A 591 45.30 5.52 33.87
N SER A 592 46.53 5.24 34.30
CA SER A 592 46.91 5.01 35.69
C SER A 592 46.03 4.00 36.44
N THR A 593 45.50 3.00 35.73
CA THR A 593 44.54 2.04 36.29
C THR A 593 45.16 0.65 36.41
N GLU A 594 44.92 0.03 37.55
CA GLU A 594 45.32 -1.35 37.83
C GLU A 594 44.09 -2.26 37.88
N LEU A 595 44.10 -3.31 37.07
CA LEU A 595 43.06 -4.34 37.01
C LEU A 595 43.59 -5.66 37.57
N GLN A 596 42.69 -6.41 38.19
CA GLN A 596 42.88 -7.81 38.52
C GLN A 596 41.83 -8.64 37.81
N VAL A 597 42.26 -9.57 36.97
CA VAL A 597 41.38 -10.46 36.22
C VAL A 597 41.46 -11.87 36.79
N ASP A 598 40.31 -12.48 37.01
CA ASP A 598 40.11 -13.82 37.57
C ASP A 598 40.25 -14.90 36.47
N TYR A 599 39.46 -14.78 35.40
CA TYR A 599 39.52 -15.71 34.27
C TYR A 599 39.02 -15.08 32.97
N LEU A 600 39.27 -15.72 31.84
CA LEU A 600 38.63 -15.45 30.55
C LEU A 600 38.27 -16.76 29.88
N THR A 601 37.00 -16.92 29.53
CA THR A 601 36.49 -18.11 28.85
C THR A 601 35.74 -17.74 27.59
N VAL A 602 35.82 -18.62 26.60
CA VAL A 602 35.05 -18.59 25.36
C VAL A 602 34.44 -19.97 25.16
N ASN A 603 33.12 -20.01 25.04
CA ASN A 603 32.37 -21.24 24.87
C ASN A 603 31.42 -21.12 23.68
N TYR A 604 31.38 -22.13 22.80
CA TYR A 604 30.25 -22.30 21.91
C TYR A 604 29.04 -22.77 22.69
N LEU A 605 27.87 -22.28 22.33
CA LEU A 605 26.60 -22.69 22.91
C LEU A 605 26.03 -23.79 22.03
N ASN A 606 26.11 -25.03 22.51
CA ASN A 606 25.65 -26.19 21.75
C ASN A 606 24.14 -26.33 21.87
N THR A 607 23.43 -26.11 20.77
CA THR A 607 22.11 -26.68 20.59
C THR A 607 22.25 -28.02 19.85
N THR A 608 21.99 -29.11 20.59
CA THR A 608 21.75 -30.52 20.17
C THR A 608 22.89 -31.58 20.31
N LYS A 609 22.50 -32.82 20.68
CA LYS A 609 23.30 -34.03 21.04
C LYS A 609 24.20 -34.58 19.88
N PRO A 610 25.19 -35.48 20.10
CA PRO A 610 26.60 -35.34 19.67
C PRO A 610 27.17 -36.39 18.66
N GLY A 611 28.37 -36.09 18.10
CA GLY A 611 29.36 -37.00 17.44
C GLY A 611 29.58 -36.71 15.94
N ILE A 612 30.78 -36.71 15.30
CA ILE A 612 32.03 -37.50 15.41
C ILE A 612 33.23 -36.71 14.79
N ILE A 613 34.47 -37.01 15.23
CA ILE A 613 35.79 -36.44 14.86
C ILE A 613 36.49 -37.26 13.73
N THR A 614 37.32 -36.66 12.86
CA THR A 614 38.79 -36.94 12.69
C THR A 614 39.47 -36.26 11.48
N SER A 615 40.77 -36.00 11.66
CA SER A 615 41.74 -35.17 10.94
C SER A 615 42.46 -35.85 9.77
N ASN A 616 43.16 -35.07 8.91
CA ASN A 616 44.61 -35.18 8.65
C ASN A 616 45.08 -34.23 7.51
N THR A 617 46.22 -33.56 7.71
CA THR A 617 46.86 -32.62 6.76
C THR A 617 48.13 -33.23 6.15
N THR A 618 48.36 -32.99 4.85
CA THR A 618 49.63 -33.31 4.17
C THR A 618 50.02 -32.12 3.29
N THR A 619 51.26 -31.62 3.42
CA THR A 619 51.74 -30.40 2.76
C THR A 619 52.44 -30.73 1.44
N THR A 620 52.05 -30.06 0.34
CA THR A 620 52.70 -30.16 -0.98
C THR A 620 53.25 -28.79 -1.39
N THR A 621 54.43 -28.76 -2.00
CA THR A 621 55.18 -27.54 -2.37
C THR A 621 54.63 -26.88 -3.65
N LEU A 622 54.25 -25.61 -3.56
CA LEU A 622 53.75 -24.76 -4.65
C LEU A 622 54.88 -24.18 -5.52
N THR A 623 54.78 -24.29 -6.85
CA THR A 623 55.79 -23.79 -7.81
C THR A 623 55.54 -22.35 -8.32
N ALA A 624 54.28 -21.89 -8.34
CA ALA A 624 53.87 -20.51 -8.64
C ALA A 624 52.39 -20.30 -8.26
N PRO A 625 51.95 -19.10 -7.83
CA PRO A 625 50.57 -18.87 -7.38
C PRO A 625 49.58 -18.72 -8.55
N ALA A 626 48.36 -19.22 -8.35
CA ALA A 626 47.20 -18.87 -9.16
C ALA A 626 46.63 -17.51 -8.69
N PHE A 627 45.93 -16.82 -9.59
CA PHE A 627 45.19 -15.60 -9.24
C PHE A 627 43.88 -15.61 -10.00
N LEU A 628 42.78 -15.83 -9.30
CA LEU A 628 41.46 -16.04 -9.88
C LEU A 628 40.64 -14.76 -9.79
N SER A 629 40.12 -14.32 -10.94
CA SER A 629 39.19 -13.20 -11.04
C SER A 629 37.84 -13.67 -11.59
N THR A 630 36.76 -13.09 -11.08
CA THR A 630 35.39 -13.38 -11.52
C THR A 630 34.78 -12.14 -12.19
N GLY A 631 33.91 -12.34 -13.17
CA GLY A 631 33.26 -11.25 -13.88
C GLY A 631 32.05 -11.70 -14.70
N ASN A 632 31.37 -10.77 -15.37
CA ASN A 632 30.19 -11.06 -16.22
C ASN A 632 29.08 -11.85 -15.50
N LEU A 633 28.86 -11.57 -14.20
CA LEU A 633 27.82 -12.20 -13.38
C LEU A 633 26.42 -11.80 -13.84
N LYS A 634 25.59 -12.78 -14.21
CA LYS A 634 24.23 -12.58 -14.73
C LYS A 634 23.31 -13.75 -14.39
N LEU A 635 22.02 -13.47 -14.28
CA LEU A 635 20.96 -14.48 -14.32
C LEU A 635 20.60 -14.81 -15.79
N LEU A 636 20.33 -16.08 -16.06
CA LEU A 636 19.86 -16.59 -17.33
C LEU A 636 18.58 -17.40 -17.05
N ASP A 637 17.45 -16.72 -17.10
CA ASP A 637 16.07 -17.15 -16.83
C ASP A 637 15.30 -17.43 -18.15
N GLU A 638 14.17 -18.14 -18.07
CA GLU A 638 13.44 -18.61 -19.26
C GLU A 638 12.68 -17.50 -19.97
N ASP A 639 12.15 -16.53 -19.22
CA ASP A 639 11.38 -15.40 -19.75
C ASP A 639 12.14 -14.07 -19.83
N SER A 640 13.41 -14.05 -19.37
CA SER A 640 14.34 -12.92 -19.42
C SER A 640 13.87 -11.69 -18.63
N ASP A 641 13.08 -11.90 -17.59
CA ASP A 641 12.59 -10.85 -16.71
C ASP A 641 13.53 -10.54 -15.52
N ASN A 642 14.66 -11.23 -15.45
CA ASN A 642 15.72 -11.16 -14.44
C ASN A 642 15.24 -11.53 -13.03
N SER A 643 14.24 -12.40 -12.91
CA SER A 643 13.82 -13.00 -11.65
C SER A 643 13.74 -14.52 -11.70
N ILE A 644 13.54 -15.14 -10.54
CA ILE A 644 13.23 -16.57 -10.45
C ILE A 644 11.78 -16.68 -10.01
N ASP A 645 10.92 -17.09 -10.93
CA ASP A 645 9.51 -17.28 -10.64
C ASP A 645 9.23 -18.71 -10.14
N GLY A 646 8.21 -18.86 -9.30
CA GLY A 646 7.79 -20.18 -8.84
C GLY A 646 7.37 -21.06 -10.02
N GLY A 647 7.96 -22.25 -10.14
CA GLY A 647 7.78 -23.16 -11.28
C GLY A 647 8.78 -22.96 -12.43
N GLU A 648 9.68 -21.97 -12.35
CA GLU A 648 10.67 -21.64 -13.38
C GLU A 648 12.07 -22.21 -13.08
N ARG A 649 12.86 -22.48 -14.13
CA ARG A 649 14.28 -22.82 -14.05
C ARG A 649 15.16 -21.71 -14.61
N ALA A 650 16.22 -21.37 -13.90
CA ALA A 650 17.20 -20.37 -14.32
C ALA A 650 18.64 -20.85 -14.06
N HIS A 651 19.61 -20.08 -14.52
CA HIS A 651 21.03 -20.32 -14.29
C HIS A 651 21.74 -19.04 -13.87
N ILE A 652 22.50 -19.10 -12.79
CA ILE A 652 23.47 -18.06 -12.47
C ILE A 652 24.74 -18.34 -13.27
N THR A 653 25.21 -17.34 -14.00
CA THR A 653 26.38 -17.47 -14.88
C THR A 653 27.40 -16.40 -14.59
N PHE A 654 28.68 -16.76 -14.58
CA PHE A 654 29.80 -15.84 -14.45
C PHE A 654 31.04 -16.41 -15.13
N ASP A 655 31.96 -15.54 -15.52
CA ASP A 655 33.27 -15.90 -16.04
C ASP A 655 34.28 -15.98 -14.90
N LEU A 656 35.06 -17.06 -14.89
CA LEU A 656 36.21 -17.27 -14.01
C LEU A 656 37.48 -17.25 -14.88
N VAL A 657 38.45 -16.43 -14.51
CA VAL A 657 39.72 -16.29 -15.23
C VAL A 657 40.87 -16.53 -14.26
N ASN A 658 41.85 -17.34 -14.66
CA ASN A 658 43.12 -17.42 -13.94
C ASN A 658 44.13 -16.49 -14.60
N GLU A 659 44.44 -15.36 -13.98
CA GLU A 659 45.43 -14.39 -14.44
C GLU A 659 46.81 -14.61 -13.80
N GLY A 660 46.90 -15.59 -12.88
CA GLY A 660 48.13 -15.99 -12.22
C GLY A 660 49.07 -16.77 -13.13
N LYS A 661 50.31 -16.97 -12.66
CA LYS A 661 51.35 -17.74 -13.39
C LYS A 661 51.30 -19.23 -13.06
N GLY A 662 50.62 -19.62 -11.98
CA GLY A 662 50.38 -21.00 -11.57
C GLY A 662 49.00 -21.52 -11.98
N GLU A 663 48.88 -22.84 -12.16
CA GLU A 663 47.60 -23.51 -12.41
C GLU A 663 46.74 -23.51 -11.14
N ALA A 664 45.47 -23.11 -11.26
CA ALA A 664 44.49 -23.21 -10.19
C ALA A 664 43.91 -24.63 -10.18
N LYS A 665 44.02 -25.37 -9.08
CA LYS A 665 43.72 -26.81 -9.01
C LYS A 665 42.53 -27.10 -8.11
N ASP A 666 41.80 -28.16 -8.50
CA ASP A 666 40.65 -28.69 -7.77
C ASP A 666 39.63 -27.60 -7.38
N LEU A 667 39.28 -26.74 -8.35
CA LEU A 667 38.35 -25.64 -8.17
C LEU A 667 36.96 -26.15 -7.80
N GLU A 668 36.40 -25.62 -6.72
CA GLU A 668 35.03 -25.86 -6.30
C GLU A 668 34.30 -24.52 -6.15
N VAL A 669 33.15 -24.40 -6.81
CA VAL A 669 32.28 -23.25 -6.63
C VAL A 669 31.23 -23.60 -5.61
N GLN A 670 31.19 -22.84 -4.52
CA GLN A 670 30.16 -22.92 -3.49
C GLN A 670 29.13 -21.81 -3.72
N LEU A 671 27.86 -22.18 -3.68
CA LEU A 671 26.72 -21.28 -3.84
C LEU A 671 25.89 -21.34 -2.55
N LYS A 672 25.63 -20.19 -1.94
CA LYS A 672 24.85 -20.11 -0.72
C LYS A 672 23.79 -19.03 -0.85
N GLU A 673 22.54 -19.40 -0.64
CA GLU A 673 21.45 -18.44 -0.51
C GLU A 673 21.37 -17.93 0.94
N LEU A 674 21.32 -16.62 1.11
CA LEU A 674 21.49 -15.93 2.39
C LEU A 674 20.16 -15.41 2.97
N SER A 675 19.12 -15.32 2.14
CA SER A 675 17.85 -14.65 2.45
C SER A 675 16.78 -15.62 2.97
N GLY A 676 16.98 -16.93 2.84
CA GLY A 676 16.09 -17.99 3.31
C GLY A 676 14.79 -18.06 2.51
N VAL A 677 14.82 -17.76 1.21
CA VAL A 677 13.61 -17.77 0.37
C VAL A 677 13.02 -19.18 0.28
N GLU A 678 11.84 -19.37 0.88
CA GLU A 678 11.09 -20.62 0.83
C GLU A 678 10.74 -20.97 -0.62
N GLY A 679 10.94 -22.24 -1.01
CA GLY A 679 10.63 -22.79 -2.34
C GLY A 679 11.72 -22.58 -3.42
N LEU A 680 12.89 -22.06 -3.05
CA LEU A 680 14.04 -21.94 -3.94
C LEU A 680 14.92 -23.20 -3.90
N GLU A 681 15.29 -23.72 -5.07
CA GLU A 681 16.06 -24.95 -5.25
C GLU A 681 17.37 -24.65 -5.99
N TYR A 682 18.51 -25.05 -5.41
CA TYR A 682 19.84 -24.88 -6.00
C TYR A 682 20.83 -25.90 -5.44
N SER A 683 21.97 -26.07 -6.11
CA SER A 683 23.08 -26.91 -5.61
C SER A 683 24.07 -26.06 -4.83
N SER A 684 24.39 -26.45 -3.60
CA SER A 684 25.27 -25.67 -2.72
C SER A 684 26.74 -25.71 -3.11
N SER A 685 27.17 -26.69 -3.91
CA SER A 685 28.50 -26.68 -4.51
C SER A 685 28.57 -27.36 -5.87
N LYS A 686 29.62 -27.03 -6.64
CA LYS A 686 29.93 -27.59 -7.95
C LYS A 686 31.43 -27.65 -8.17
N TYR A 687 31.95 -28.85 -8.37
CA TYR A 687 33.34 -29.07 -8.75
C TYR A 687 33.59 -28.72 -10.23
N ILE A 688 34.67 -27.98 -10.49
CA ILE A 688 34.99 -27.43 -11.81
C ILE A 688 36.35 -27.93 -12.35
N GLY A 689 37.20 -28.50 -11.49
CA GLY A 689 38.51 -29.04 -11.90
C GLY A 689 39.59 -27.98 -11.91
N SER A 690 40.56 -28.06 -12.83
CA SER A 690 41.71 -27.13 -12.85
C SER A 690 41.60 -26.08 -13.95
N LEU A 691 42.13 -24.88 -13.70
CA LEU A 691 42.19 -23.77 -14.66
C LEU A 691 43.64 -23.31 -14.87
N ALA A 692 44.15 -23.52 -16.08
CA ALA A 692 45.51 -23.14 -16.45
C ALA A 692 45.71 -21.61 -16.51
N PRO A 693 46.95 -21.12 -16.34
CA PRO A 693 47.29 -19.69 -16.47
C PRO A 693 46.77 -19.04 -17.75
N GLY A 694 46.19 -17.86 -17.63
CA GLY A 694 45.62 -17.05 -18.71
C GLY A 694 44.33 -17.58 -19.33
N LYS A 695 43.73 -18.65 -18.79
CA LYS A 695 42.50 -19.24 -19.32
C LYS A 695 41.25 -18.70 -18.61
N ARG A 696 40.16 -18.63 -19.38
CA ARG A 696 38.82 -18.24 -18.96
C ARG A 696 37.88 -19.43 -19.05
N LEU A 697 36.98 -19.56 -18.09
CA LEU A 697 35.90 -20.53 -18.07
C LEU A 697 34.60 -19.85 -17.62
N THR A 698 33.52 -20.00 -18.38
CA THR A 698 32.18 -19.56 -17.96
C THR A 698 31.52 -20.65 -17.12
N VAL A 699 31.25 -20.34 -15.86
CA VAL A 699 30.58 -21.22 -14.91
C VAL A 699 29.06 -20.99 -14.99
N LYS A 700 28.29 -22.09 -15.01
CA LYS A 700 26.83 -22.07 -14.95
C LYS A 700 26.33 -22.88 -13.76
N LEU A 701 25.53 -22.26 -12.89
CA LEU A 701 24.95 -22.86 -11.69
C LEU A 701 23.42 -22.89 -11.82
N PRO A 702 22.77 -24.07 -11.76
CA PRO A 702 21.32 -24.16 -11.87
C PRO A 702 20.65 -23.66 -10.59
N VAL A 703 19.62 -22.83 -10.76
CA VAL A 703 18.73 -22.33 -9.69
C VAL A 703 17.29 -22.39 -10.19
N SER A 704 16.33 -22.77 -9.36
CA SER A 704 14.92 -22.85 -9.77
C SER A 704 13.98 -22.54 -8.63
N GLY A 705 12.80 -22.01 -8.97
CA GLY A 705 11.70 -21.84 -8.04
C GLY A 705 10.72 -23.00 -8.15
N ASN A 706 10.26 -23.57 -7.04
CA ASN A 706 9.15 -24.53 -7.06
C ASN A 706 7.80 -23.84 -6.78
N THR A 707 6.71 -24.61 -6.72
CA THR A 707 5.36 -24.06 -6.54
C THR A 707 5.11 -23.45 -5.16
N THR A 708 6.01 -23.65 -4.19
CA THR A 708 5.96 -23.01 -2.87
C THR A 708 6.91 -21.82 -2.77
N LEU A 709 7.50 -21.38 -3.90
CA LEU A 709 8.37 -20.20 -3.91
C LEU A 709 7.64 -19.00 -3.33
N SER A 710 8.31 -18.25 -2.45
CA SER A 710 7.79 -16.99 -1.91
C SER A 710 8.33 -15.79 -2.69
N SER A 711 7.51 -14.75 -2.86
CA SER A 711 7.94 -13.51 -3.50
C SER A 711 8.91 -12.76 -2.59
N GLY A 712 10.04 -12.31 -3.12
CA GLY A 712 11.08 -11.67 -2.32
C GLY A 712 12.34 -11.36 -3.12
N GLN A 713 13.49 -11.41 -2.44
CA GLN A 713 14.82 -11.30 -3.02
C GLN A 713 15.65 -12.46 -2.47
N ALA A 714 16.23 -13.27 -3.35
CA ALA A 714 17.19 -14.30 -3.03
C ALA A 714 18.60 -13.74 -3.22
N ASP A 715 19.32 -13.54 -2.13
CA ASP A 715 20.72 -13.09 -2.15
C ASP A 715 21.63 -14.30 -2.18
N PHE A 716 22.34 -14.50 -3.30
CA PHE A 716 23.30 -15.57 -3.48
C PHE A 716 24.72 -15.07 -3.26
N GLU A 717 25.49 -15.79 -2.47
CA GLU A 717 26.94 -15.66 -2.37
C GLU A 717 27.59 -16.82 -3.13
N ILE A 718 28.53 -16.48 -4.01
CA ILE A 718 29.29 -17.40 -4.83
C ILE A 718 30.75 -17.28 -4.41
N GLN A 719 31.32 -18.40 -3.95
CA GLN A 719 32.73 -18.50 -3.60
C GLN A 719 33.40 -19.54 -4.50
N VAL A 720 34.53 -19.20 -5.12
CA VAL A 720 35.33 -20.14 -5.90
C VAL A 720 36.55 -20.50 -5.06
N LEU A 721 36.58 -21.72 -4.53
CA LEU A 721 37.69 -22.24 -3.75
C LEU A 721 38.68 -22.97 -4.64
N GLU A 722 39.96 -22.74 -4.40
CA GLU A 722 41.08 -23.47 -4.99
C GLU A 722 41.80 -24.24 -3.88
N LYS A 723 42.25 -25.46 -4.16
CA LYS A 723 42.79 -26.37 -3.13
C LYS A 723 43.92 -25.81 -2.27
N ASN A 724 44.75 -24.96 -2.85
CA ASN A 724 45.90 -24.39 -2.17
C ASN A 724 45.60 -23.02 -1.56
N GLY A 725 44.33 -22.60 -1.56
CA GLY A 725 43.86 -21.35 -0.97
C GLY A 725 44.02 -20.12 -1.86
N PHE A 726 44.29 -20.30 -3.17
CA PHE A 726 44.27 -19.20 -4.14
C PHE A 726 42.86 -18.96 -4.67
N ASP A 727 41.93 -18.78 -3.73
CA ASP A 727 40.51 -18.61 -3.99
C ASP A 727 40.23 -17.32 -4.78
N ALA A 728 39.11 -17.29 -5.50
CA ALA A 728 38.63 -16.03 -6.05
C ALA A 728 37.89 -15.23 -4.97
N ASP A 729 37.92 -13.90 -5.10
CA ASP A 729 37.11 -13.03 -4.23
C ASP A 729 35.62 -13.44 -4.31
N PRO A 730 34.92 -13.56 -3.16
CA PRO A 730 33.50 -13.89 -3.15
C PRO A 730 32.69 -12.83 -3.89
N ILE A 731 31.73 -13.27 -4.69
CA ILE A 731 30.79 -12.38 -5.37
C ILE A 731 29.38 -12.63 -4.89
N GLN A 732 28.60 -11.56 -4.79
CA GLN A 732 27.20 -11.62 -4.37
C GLN A 732 26.27 -11.18 -5.50
N LEU A 733 25.11 -11.81 -5.57
CA LEU A 733 24.07 -11.52 -6.56
C LEU A 733 22.71 -11.58 -5.88
N SER A 734 21.98 -10.46 -5.89
CA SER A 734 20.57 -10.41 -5.48
C SER A 734 19.67 -10.67 -6.68
N ILE A 735 18.83 -11.70 -6.59
CA ILE A 735 17.87 -12.06 -7.62
C ILE A 735 16.45 -11.93 -7.04
N PRO A 736 15.57 -11.12 -7.63
CA PRO A 736 14.17 -11.11 -7.24
C PRO A 736 13.55 -12.49 -7.41
N THR A 737 12.73 -12.92 -6.45
CA THR A 737 11.91 -14.12 -6.57
C THR A 737 10.44 -13.75 -6.59
N ARG A 738 9.62 -14.50 -7.31
CA ARG A 738 8.16 -14.29 -7.31
C ARG A 738 7.42 -15.58 -7.05
N ALA A 739 6.47 -15.52 -6.14
CA ALA A 739 5.68 -16.66 -5.77
C ALA A 739 4.93 -17.25 -6.97
N PHE A 740 4.79 -18.57 -6.98
CA PHE A 740 3.97 -19.26 -7.98
C PHE A 740 2.54 -18.76 -7.87
N LEU A 741 2.09 -18.09 -8.92
CA LEU A 741 0.69 -17.74 -9.07
C LEU A 741 0.00 -18.91 -9.77
N PRO A 742 -1.02 -19.55 -9.19
CA PRO A 742 -1.70 -20.65 -9.85
C PRO A 742 -2.58 -20.12 -10.99
N PRO A 743 -2.56 -20.74 -12.19
CA PRO A 743 -3.58 -20.52 -13.19
C PRO A 743 -4.91 -21.14 -12.75
N GLN A 744 -6.01 -20.70 -13.35
CA GLN A 744 -7.30 -21.36 -13.18
C GLN A 744 -8.09 -21.21 -14.47
N ILE A 745 -8.22 -22.29 -15.25
CA ILE A 745 -8.90 -22.23 -16.54
C ILE A 745 -10.37 -22.59 -16.37
N SER A 746 -11.25 -21.71 -16.82
CA SER A 746 -12.70 -21.88 -16.70
C SER A 746 -13.41 -21.51 -17.99
N ILE A 747 -14.56 -22.14 -18.22
CA ILE A 747 -15.54 -21.68 -19.21
C ILE A 747 -16.40 -20.63 -18.54
N VAL A 748 -16.01 -19.38 -18.72
CA VAL A 748 -16.65 -18.23 -18.08
C VAL A 748 -17.98 -17.86 -18.73
N ASP A 749 -18.15 -18.18 -20.02
CA ASP A 749 -19.40 -17.92 -20.73
C ASP A 749 -19.60 -18.89 -21.91
N HIS A 750 -20.85 -19.06 -22.34
CA HIS A 750 -21.20 -19.88 -23.49
C HIS A 750 -22.50 -19.42 -24.16
N HIS A 751 -22.64 -19.66 -25.46
CA HIS A 751 -23.85 -19.33 -26.21
C HIS A 751 -24.07 -20.30 -27.38
N PHE A 752 -25.33 -20.70 -27.61
CA PHE A 752 -25.71 -21.52 -28.76
C PHE A 752 -26.24 -20.63 -29.90
N THR A 753 -25.77 -20.87 -31.11
CA THR A 753 -26.17 -20.15 -32.33
C THR A 753 -26.43 -21.14 -33.46
N SER A 754 -27.10 -20.69 -34.52
CA SER A 754 -27.35 -21.47 -35.72
C SER A 754 -26.96 -20.66 -36.95
N VAL A 755 -26.36 -21.30 -37.95
CA VAL A 755 -25.96 -20.63 -39.21
C VAL A 755 -27.16 -20.00 -39.91
N MET A 756 -28.35 -20.61 -39.82
CA MET A 756 -29.57 -20.09 -40.42
C MET A 756 -30.41 -19.23 -39.46
N GLY A 757 -30.00 -19.12 -38.18
CA GLY A 757 -30.87 -18.62 -37.11
C GLY A 757 -32.15 -19.46 -36.94
N GLY A 758 -33.01 -19.05 -36.01
CA GLY A 758 -34.33 -19.69 -35.81
C GLY A 758 -34.31 -20.84 -34.80
N LYS A 759 -35.41 -21.62 -34.78
CA LYS A 759 -35.61 -22.68 -33.79
C LYS A 759 -34.63 -23.84 -33.97
N MET A 760 -34.04 -24.32 -32.87
CA MET A 760 -33.27 -25.56 -32.82
C MET A 760 -34.10 -26.75 -33.33
N ARG A 761 -33.56 -27.56 -34.25
CA ARG A 761 -34.21 -28.73 -34.85
C ARG A 761 -33.24 -29.90 -35.03
N LEU A 762 -33.78 -31.12 -35.02
CA LEU A 762 -33.00 -32.33 -35.29
C LEU A 762 -32.38 -32.31 -36.70
N GLY A 763 -31.12 -32.73 -36.81
CA GLY A 763 -30.38 -32.79 -38.08
C GLY A 763 -29.90 -31.45 -38.63
N VAL A 764 -30.12 -30.33 -37.92
CA VAL A 764 -29.58 -29.02 -38.28
C VAL A 764 -28.31 -28.75 -37.46
N PRO A 765 -27.21 -28.30 -38.07
CA PRO A 765 -26.01 -27.92 -37.33
C PRO A 765 -26.24 -26.73 -36.38
N ILE A 766 -25.67 -26.85 -35.18
CA ILE A 766 -25.70 -25.86 -34.11
C ILE A 766 -24.26 -25.53 -33.74
N THR A 767 -23.98 -24.25 -33.53
CA THR A 767 -22.67 -23.78 -33.07
C THR A 767 -22.74 -23.40 -31.60
N LEU A 768 -21.98 -24.09 -30.76
CA LEU A 768 -21.70 -23.73 -29.37
C LEU A 768 -20.45 -22.83 -29.33
N LYS A 769 -20.66 -21.55 -28.99
CA LYS A 769 -19.57 -20.60 -28.72
C LYS A 769 -19.19 -20.67 -27.24
N LEU A 770 -17.91 -20.81 -26.95
CA LEU A 770 -17.35 -20.94 -25.60
C LEU A 770 -16.32 -19.84 -25.35
N ALA A 771 -16.44 -19.10 -24.25
CA ALA A 771 -15.36 -18.25 -23.75
C ALA A 771 -14.58 -19.02 -22.69
N VAL A 772 -13.36 -19.44 -23.03
CA VAL A 772 -12.41 -20.05 -22.11
C VAL A 772 -11.48 -18.96 -21.61
N GLN A 773 -11.38 -18.78 -20.30
CA GLN A 773 -10.54 -17.75 -19.70
C GLN A 773 -9.68 -18.35 -18.59
N ASN A 774 -8.47 -17.82 -18.46
CA ASN A 774 -7.68 -17.97 -17.25
C ASN A 774 -8.13 -16.95 -16.20
N ILE A 775 -8.92 -17.41 -15.24
CA ILE A 775 -9.39 -16.61 -14.10
C ILE A 775 -8.45 -16.71 -12.89
N GLY A 776 -7.33 -17.42 -13.03
CA GLY A 776 -6.27 -17.48 -12.03
C GLY A 776 -5.22 -16.41 -12.27
N GLN A 777 -4.36 -16.20 -11.26
CA GLN A 777 -3.34 -15.15 -11.29
C GLN A 777 -2.07 -15.58 -12.05
N GLY A 778 -1.90 -16.89 -12.28
CA GLY A 778 -0.77 -17.47 -13.01
C GLY A 778 -0.98 -17.61 -14.51
N ASN A 779 0.09 -17.87 -15.26
CA ASN A 779 -0.01 -18.24 -16.68
C ASN A 779 -0.39 -19.72 -16.82
N ALA A 780 -1.34 -20.02 -17.70
CA ALA A 780 -1.75 -21.38 -18.01
C ALA A 780 -1.13 -21.82 -19.33
N GLU A 781 -0.49 -22.98 -19.35
CA GLU A 781 0.22 -23.51 -20.52
C GLU A 781 -0.41 -24.77 -21.07
N LYS A 782 -0.26 -24.99 -22.39
CA LYS A 782 -0.73 -26.19 -23.11
C LYS A 782 -2.17 -26.56 -22.77
N ILE A 783 -3.06 -25.59 -22.88
CA ILE A 783 -4.46 -25.76 -22.52
C ILE A 783 -5.13 -26.61 -23.60
N GLU A 784 -5.81 -27.65 -23.17
CA GLU A 784 -6.62 -28.52 -24.03
C GLU A 784 -8.08 -28.48 -23.60
N LEU A 785 -8.97 -28.29 -24.58
CA LEU A 785 -10.42 -28.38 -24.43
C LEU A 785 -10.92 -29.64 -25.14
N GLN A 786 -11.55 -30.55 -24.40
CA GLN A 786 -12.24 -31.71 -24.93
C GLN A 786 -13.75 -31.59 -24.74
N LEU A 787 -14.51 -31.73 -25.82
CA LEU A 787 -15.96 -31.72 -25.83
C LEU A 787 -16.50 -33.15 -25.98
N GLU A 788 -17.35 -33.55 -25.04
CA GLU A 788 -17.99 -34.87 -25.01
C GLU A 788 -19.48 -34.71 -25.34
N LEU A 789 -19.92 -35.48 -26.33
CA LEU A 789 -21.28 -35.49 -26.84
C LEU A 789 -22.02 -36.76 -26.39
N PRO A 790 -23.33 -36.69 -26.11
CA PRO A 790 -24.15 -37.83 -25.76
C PRO A 790 -24.46 -38.69 -26.99
N PRO A 791 -24.97 -39.93 -26.81
CA PRO A 791 -25.37 -40.78 -27.92
C PRO A 791 -26.35 -40.07 -28.87
N ASN A 792 -26.25 -40.36 -30.17
CA ASN A 792 -27.07 -39.75 -31.24
C ASN A 792 -26.80 -38.25 -31.51
N VAL A 793 -25.70 -37.71 -30.98
CA VAL A 793 -25.19 -36.36 -31.26
C VAL A 793 -23.78 -36.47 -31.82
N PHE A 794 -23.50 -35.72 -32.89
CA PHE A 794 -22.29 -35.84 -33.69
C PHE A 794 -21.64 -34.46 -33.83
N SER A 795 -20.32 -34.41 -33.72
CA SER A 795 -19.57 -33.19 -34.03
C SER A 795 -19.45 -33.03 -35.55
N ALA A 796 -19.52 -31.79 -36.04
CA ALA A 796 -19.24 -31.49 -37.45
C ALA A 796 -17.73 -31.43 -37.74
N GLY A 797 -16.90 -31.32 -36.70
CA GLY A 797 -15.44 -31.32 -36.80
C GLY A 797 -14.77 -31.95 -35.58
N GLU A 798 -13.54 -31.52 -35.31
CA GLU A 798 -12.77 -31.97 -34.13
C GLU A 798 -13.48 -31.57 -32.83
N ALA A 799 -13.48 -32.48 -31.87
CA ALA A 799 -14.03 -32.25 -30.52
C ALA A 799 -12.91 -32.02 -29.48
N ARG A 800 -11.66 -31.91 -29.93
CA ARG A 800 -10.49 -31.59 -29.11
C ARG A 800 -9.81 -30.36 -29.70
N PHE A 801 -9.58 -29.35 -28.87
CA PHE A 801 -8.99 -28.08 -29.28
C PHE A 801 -7.74 -27.80 -28.44
N SER A 802 -6.62 -27.56 -29.10
CA SER A 802 -5.43 -27.01 -28.45
C SER A 802 -5.55 -25.49 -28.39
N LEU A 803 -5.68 -24.96 -27.17
CA LEU A 803 -5.86 -23.52 -26.93
C LEU A 803 -4.53 -22.81 -26.69
N GLY A 804 -3.40 -23.52 -26.69
CA GLY A 804 -2.08 -22.94 -26.42
C GLY A 804 -1.99 -22.41 -24.99
N ASN A 805 -1.36 -21.25 -24.81
CA ASN A 805 -1.17 -20.63 -23.50
C ASN A 805 -2.19 -19.50 -23.29
N LEU A 806 -2.65 -19.31 -22.05
CA LEU A 806 -3.46 -18.16 -21.64
C LEU A 806 -2.81 -17.50 -20.43
N ALA A 807 -2.38 -16.25 -20.58
CA ALA A 807 -1.93 -15.43 -19.45
C ALA A 807 -3.09 -15.13 -18.49
N SER A 808 -2.78 -14.68 -17.27
CA SER A 808 -3.79 -14.25 -16.29
C SER A 808 -4.80 -13.26 -16.91
N GLY A 809 -6.09 -13.54 -16.75
CA GLY A 809 -7.19 -12.76 -17.34
C GLY A 809 -7.42 -12.95 -18.84
N GLN A 810 -6.49 -13.56 -19.58
CA GLN A 810 -6.63 -13.79 -21.02
C GLN A 810 -7.73 -14.82 -21.31
N SER A 811 -8.46 -14.60 -22.41
CA SER A 811 -9.49 -15.52 -22.88
C SER A 811 -9.33 -15.89 -24.34
N LYS A 812 -9.88 -17.04 -24.72
CA LYS A 812 -10.07 -17.49 -26.10
C LYS A 812 -11.51 -17.90 -26.30
N VAL A 813 -12.03 -17.59 -27.49
CA VAL A 813 -13.37 -18.01 -27.91
C VAL A 813 -13.24 -19.20 -28.84
N ILE A 814 -14.04 -20.22 -28.60
CA ILE A 814 -14.10 -21.44 -29.41
C ILE A 814 -15.50 -21.62 -29.95
N ASP A 815 -15.60 -21.80 -31.25
CA ASP A 815 -16.82 -22.17 -31.95
C ASP A 815 -16.77 -23.68 -32.20
N PHE A 816 -17.70 -24.42 -31.60
CA PHE A 816 -17.84 -25.87 -31.80
C PHE A 816 -19.17 -26.20 -32.45
N GLU A 817 -19.11 -26.79 -33.63
CA GLU A 817 -20.30 -27.17 -34.38
C GLU A 817 -20.66 -28.65 -34.17
N PHE A 818 -21.92 -28.90 -33.86
CA PHE A 818 -22.47 -30.24 -33.66
C PHE A 818 -23.92 -30.33 -34.15
N PHE A 819 -24.40 -31.55 -34.37
CA PHE A 819 -25.77 -31.82 -34.80
C PHE A 819 -26.28 -33.13 -34.21
N THR A 820 -27.59 -33.25 -34.08
CA THR A 820 -28.25 -34.49 -33.64
C THR A 820 -28.73 -35.29 -34.86
N ASN A 821 -28.81 -36.62 -34.74
CA ASN A 821 -29.52 -37.41 -35.75
C ASN A 821 -31.04 -37.44 -35.46
N LYS A 822 -31.81 -37.96 -36.40
CA LYS A 822 -33.28 -38.09 -36.28
C LYS A 822 -33.73 -39.10 -35.20
N ARG A 823 -32.82 -39.89 -34.61
CA ARG A 823 -33.09 -40.87 -33.56
C ARG A 823 -32.81 -40.30 -32.15
N TYR A 824 -32.38 -39.04 -32.05
CA TYR A 824 -32.21 -38.38 -30.76
C TYR A 824 -33.58 -38.13 -30.10
N GLY A 825 -33.81 -38.74 -28.94
CA GLY A 825 -35.13 -38.79 -28.30
C GLY A 825 -35.31 -37.89 -27.07
N GLN A 826 -34.31 -37.11 -26.69
CA GLN A 826 -34.37 -36.22 -25.52
C GLN A 826 -34.68 -34.78 -25.93
N LEU A 827 -35.29 -34.01 -25.02
CA LEU A 827 -35.66 -32.59 -25.25
C LEU A 827 -34.45 -31.63 -25.18
N THR A 828 -33.42 -32.01 -24.43
CA THR A 828 -32.23 -31.21 -24.17
C THR A 828 -31.00 -31.93 -24.69
N VAL A 829 -30.09 -31.21 -25.36
CA VAL A 829 -28.81 -31.77 -25.83
C VAL A 829 -27.68 -31.28 -24.92
N PRO A 830 -27.18 -32.11 -23.97
CA PRO A 830 -26.04 -31.73 -23.15
C PRO A 830 -24.73 -31.86 -23.92
N VAL A 831 -23.82 -30.91 -23.74
CA VAL A 831 -22.43 -30.94 -24.20
C VAL A 831 -21.54 -30.75 -22.98
N THR A 832 -20.65 -31.71 -22.73
CA THR A 832 -19.70 -31.62 -21.61
C THR A 832 -18.36 -31.11 -22.13
N ALA A 833 -17.88 -30.02 -21.56
CA ALA A 833 -16.54 -29.50 -21.81
C ALA A 833 -15.60 -29.84 -20.66
N LYS A 834 -14.46 -30.43 -20.99
CA LYS A 834 -13.34 -30.71 -20.08
C LYS A 834 -12.14 -29.89 -20.50
N LEU A 835 -11.65 -29.06 -19.59
CA LEU A 835 -10.46 -28.27 -19.75
C LEU A 835 -9.32 -28.88 -18.94
N SER A 836 -8.14 -28.93 -19.53
CA SER A 836 -6.90 -29.30 -18.86
C SER A 836 -5.78 -28.35 -19.27
N GLU A 837 -4.75 -28.25 -18.44
CA GLU A 837 -3.51 -27.53 -18.72
C GLU A 837 -2.31 -28.45 -18.47
N LYS A 838 -1.09 -28.01 -18.81
CA LYS A 838 0.18 -28.76 -18.77
C LYS A 838 0.37 -29.68 -17.55
N THR A 839 -0.03 -29.24 -16.35
CA THR A 839 0.12 -29.99 -15.10
C THR A 839 -1.09 -30.86 -14.74
N GLY A 840 -2.24 -30.59 -15.37
CA GLY A 840 -3.52 -31.26 -15.14
C GLY A 840 -4.22 -30.88 -13.83
N GLN A 841 -3.65 -29.98 -13.03
CA GLN A 841 -4.14 -29.64 -11.68
C GLN A 841 -5.20 -28.54 -11.70
N TYR A 842 -5.15 -27.62 -12.68
CA TYR A 842 -5.99 -26.42 -12.72
C TYR A 842 -7.03 -26.45 -13.85
N GLY A 843 -7.43 -27.66 -14.24
CA GLY A 843 -8.51 -27.92 -15.20
C GLY A 843 -9.91 -27.73 -14.61
N SER A 844 -10.91 -27.65 -15.48
CA SER A 844 -12.31 -27.53 -15.07
C SER A 844 -13.23 -28.33 -15.98
N ARG A 845 -14.44 -28.64 -15.47
CA ARG A 845 -15.48 -29.35 -16.22
C ARG A 845 -16.78 -28.57 -16.16
N LYS A 846 -17.42 -28.34 -17.30
CA LYS A 846 -18.72 -27.67 -17.41
C LYS A 846 -19.66 -28.42 -18.34
N VAL A 847 -20.92 -28.59 -17.92
CA VAL A 847 -21.98 -29.14 -18.76
C VAL A 847 -22.86 -27.98 -19.22
N MET A 848 -23.14 -27.93 -20.51
CA MET A 848 -23.97 -26.90 -21.16
C MET A 848 -25.05 -27.62 -21.97
N SER A 849 -26.21 -27.01 -22.17
CA SER A 849 -27.29 -27.66 -22.90
C SER A 849 -28.10 -26.68 -23.72
N VAL A 850 -28.61 -27.15 -24.86
CA VAL A 850 -29.56 -26.44 -25.72
C VAL A 850 -30.87 -27.24 -25.83
N GLU A 851 -32.01 -26.57 -25.81
CA GLU A 851 -33.32 -27.21 -25.89
C GLU A 851 -33.82 -27.32 -27.34
N LEU A 852 -34.55 -28.40 -27.65
CA LEU A 852 -35.30 -28.50 -28.88
C LEU A 852 -36.34 -27.38 -28.96
N ASN A 853 -36.40 -26.70 -30.12
CA ASN A 853 -37.22 -25.53 -30.39
C ASN A 853 -36.78 -24.21 -29.71
N GLU A 854 -35.65 -24.18 -29.02
CA GLU A 854 -35.06 -22.93 -28.53
C GLU A 854 -34.76 -21.99 -29.71
N GLN A 855 -35.10 -20.70 -29.56
CA GLN A 855 -34.87 -19.70 -30.60
C GLN A 855 -33.41 -19.25 -30.58
N LEU A 856 -32.63 -19.61 -31.61
CA LEU A 856 -31.20 -19.30 -31.69
C LEU A 856 -30.93 -18.11 -32.61
N ALA A 857 -29.95 -17.29 -32.23
CA ALA A 857 -29.43 -16.20 -33.03
C ALA A 857 -28.55 -16.73 -34.20
N THR A 858 -28.42 -15.92 -35.25
CA THR A 858 -27.56 -16.24 -36.40
C THR A 858 -26.08 -16.18 -36.01
N THR A 859 -25.28 -17.14 -36.45
CA THR A 859 -23.84 -17.20 -36.16
C THR A 859 -23.11 -15.96 -36.74
N GLN A 860 -22.52 -15.14 -35.87
CA GLN A 860 -21.57 -14.07 -36.24
C GLN A 860 -20.18 -14.41 -35.69
N SER A 861 -19.14 -14.20 -36.49
CA SER A 861 -17.74 -14.36 -36.08
C SER A 861 -17.35 -13.24 -35.11
N VAL A 862 -16.83 -13.60 -33.93
CA VAL A 862 -16.43 -12.64 -32.89
C VAL A 862 -14.91 -12.71 -32.73
N THR A 863 -14.22 -11.61 -33.05
CA THR A 863 -12.81 -11.42 -32.72
C THR A 863 -12.73 -10.56 -31.46
N LEU A 864 -12.36 -11.15 -30.32
CA LEU A 864 -12.05 -10.37 -29.11
C LEU A 864 -10.59 -9.92 -29.18
N ASN A 865 -10.35 -8.61 -29.23
CA ASN A 865 -9.01 -8.07 -29.05
C ASN A 865 -8.62 -8.23 -27.59
N SER A 866 -7.62 -9.08 -27.33
CA SER A 866 -7.05 -9.28 -26.00
C SER A 866 -6.34 -7.99 -25.57
N LYS A 867 -6.88 -7.28 -24.57
CA LYS A 867 -6.14 -6.25 -23.84
C LYS A 867 -5.38 -6.91 -22.70
N THR A 868 -4.07 -6.77 -22.69
CA THR A 868 -3.21 -7.06 -21.54
C THR A 868 -3.59 -6.09 -20.42
N VAL A 869 -4.11 -6.61 -19.30
CA VAL A 869 -4.45 -5.82 -18.12
C VAL A 869 -3.30 -5.95 -17.12
N GLU A 870 -2.71 -4.82 -16.73
CA GLU A 870 -1.69 -4.75 -15.69
C GLU A 870 -2.24 -5.15 -14.30
N LYS A 871 -1.35 -5.75 -13.50
CA LYS A 871 -1.63 -6.48 -12.26
C LYS A 871 -2.38 -5.67 -11.19
N ALA A 872 -3.29 -6.39 -10.52
CA ALA A 872 -4.01 -6.09 -9.27
C ALA A 872 -5.27 -5.20 -9.31
N LYS A 873 -6.38 -5.78 -9.80
CA LYS A 873 -7.77 -5.64 -9.30
C LYS A 873 -8.62 -6.76 -9.93
N ASP A 874 -9.69 -7.19 -9.26
CA ASP A 874 -10.58 -8.33 -9.60
C ASP A 874 -10.56 -8.75 -11.08
N ILE A 875 -10.15 -9.99 -11.38
CA ILE A 875 -10.18 -10.53 -12.75
C ILE A 875 -11.64 -10.56 -13.23
N GLN A 876 -12.00 -9.62 -14.10
CA GLN A 876 -13.33 -9.57 -14.68
C GLN A 876 -13.51 -10.72 -15.66
N THR A 877 -14.55 -11.53 -15.45
CA THR A 877 -14.89 -12.62 -16.36
C THR A 877 -15.32 -12.06 -17.71
N VAL A 878 -14.70 -12.53 -18.79
CA VAL A 878 -15.11 -12.16 -20.15
C VAL A 878 -16.54 -12.63 -20.38
N SER A 879 -17.37 -11.69 -20.81
CA SER A 879 -18.76 -11.92 -21.16
C SER A 879 -18.92 -11.87 -22.68
N LEU A 880 -19.64 -12.84 -23.24
CA LEU A 880 -19.98 -12.88 -24.66
C LEU A 880 -21.09 -11.85 -25.02
N VAL A 881 -21.76 -11.27 -24.03
CA VAL A 881 -22.81 -10.23 -24.17
C VAL A 881 -22.53 -9.00 -23.29
N SER A 882 -23.15 -7.86 -23.55
CA SER A 882 -22.87 -6.61 -22.82
C SER A 882 -23.31 -6.68 -21.35
N ASP A 883 -22.69 -5.92 -20.46
CA ASP A 883 -23.09 -5.89 -19.04
C ASP A 883 -24.44 -5.18 -18.81
N VAL A 884 -24.84 -4.29 -19.73
CA VAL A 884 -26.17 -3.67 -19.73
C VAL A 884 -27.28 -4.61 -20.24
N ASP A 885 -26.92 -5.70 -20.91
CA ASP A 885 -27.86 -6.73 -21.40
C ASP A 885 -28.28 -7.70 -20.29
N ARG A 886 -27.58 -7.66 -19.16
CA ARG A 886 -27.74 -8.53 -17.99
C ARG A 886 -28.19 -7.70 -16.80
N ASN A 887 -28.82 -8.34 -15.82
CA ASN A 887 -29.28 -7.67 -14.59
C ASN A 887 -30.15 -6.43 -14.87
N ILE A 888 -31.02 -6.52 -15.88
CA ILE A 888 -32.01 -5.49 -16.15
C ILE A 888 -32.87 -5.31 -14.88
N PRO A 889 -33.07 -4.07 -14.40
CA PRO A 889 -33.84 -3.83 -13.18
C PRO A 889 -35.24 -4.44 -13.28
N ARG A 890 -35.65 -5.15 -12.24
CA ARG A 890 -37.00 -5.72 -12.12
C ARG A 890 -37.73 -5.00 -11.00
N THR A 891 -38.39 -3.91 -11.36
CA THR A 891 -39.01 -2.97 -10.41
C THR A 891 -40.38 -3.44 -9.92
N GLY A 892 -40.95 -4.47 -10.55
CA GLY A 892 -42.33 -4.91 -10.31
C GLY A 892 -43.39 -3.92 -10.80
N ARG A 893 -42.99 -2.82 -11.45
CA ARG A 893 -43.89 -1.84 -12.04
C ARG A 893 -44.80 -2.50 -13.08
N GLN A 894 -46.07 -2.09 -13.10
CA GLN A 894 -47.06 -2.51 -14.09
C GLN A 894 -47.59 -1.28 -14.80
N ASN A 895 -47.41 -1.22 -16.12
CA ASN A 895 -47.87 -0.13 -16.96
C ASN A 895 -48.48 -0.67 -18.27
N PRO A 896 -49.55 -1.47 -18.19
CA PRO A 896 -50.12 -2.19 -19.33
C PRO A 896 -50.81 -1.28 -20.36
N ASP A 897 -51.01 0.02 -20.07
CA ASP A 897 -51.54 1.00 -21.02
C ASP A 897 -50.44 1.80 -21.72
N ALA A 898 -49.17 1.63 -21.32
CA ALA A 898 -48.06 2.29 -22.00
C ALA A 898 -47.81 1.69 -23.37
N VAL A 899 -47.40 2.54 -24.32
CA VAL A 899 -47.17 2.20 -25.71
C VAL A 899 -45.76 2.61 -26.07
N ALA A 900 -45.02 1.74 -26.77
CA ALA A 900 -43.69 2.07 -27.23
C ALA A 900 -43.51 1.87 -28.74
N VAL A 901 -42.65 2.69 -29.33
CA VAL A 901 -42.11 2.47 -30.67
C VAL A 901 -40.61 2.33 -30.55
N VAL A 902 -40.06 1.20 -30.99
CA VAL A 902 -38.65 0.86 -30.82
C VAL A 902 -38.08 0.47 -32.19
N ILE A 903 -37.26 1.35 -32.74
CA ILE A 903 -36.73 1.24 -34.10
C ILE A 903 -35.21 1.10 -34.05
N GLY A 904 -34.68 0.11 -34.77
CA GLY A 904 -33.24 -0.11 -34.95
C GLY A 904 -32.92 -0.32 -36.42
N ASN A 905 -32.33 0.67 -37.08
CA ASN A 905 -31.99 0.63 -38.50
C ASN A 905 -30.49 0.39 -38.71
N ARG A 906 -30.15 -0.85 -39.07
CA ARG A 906 -28.78 -1.31 -39.29
C ARG A 906 -28.46 -1.52 -40.77
N ASP A 907 -29.30 -2.28 -41.47
CA ASP A 907 -29.00 -2.80 -42.81
C ASP A 907 -29.75 -1.99 -43.87
N TYR A 908 -29.06 -1.00 -44.45
CA TYR A 908 -29.60 -0.11 -45.47
C TYR A 908 -29.48 -0.76 -46.86
N LYS A 909 -30.53 -0.63 -47.68
CA LYS A 909 -30.60 -1.22 -49.03
C LYS A 909 -29.63 -0.56 -50.00
N ASN A 910 -29.41 0.75 -49.85
CA ASN A 910 -28.45 1.48 -50.66
C ASN A 910 -27.03 1.21 -50.12
N SER A 911 -26.17 0.64 -50.97
CA SER A 911 -24.78 0.28 -50.63
C SER A 911 -23.91 1.47 -50.25
N ASP A 912 -24.29 2.69 -50.65
CA ASP A 912 -23.58 3.91 -50.29
C ASP A 912 -23.89 4.37 -48.86
N VAL A 913 -24.85 3.73 -48.19
CA VAL A 913 -25.21 4.01 -46.80
C VAL A 913 -24.51 2.99 -45.89
N PRO A 914 -23.58 3.43 -45.02
CA PRO A 914 -22.90 2.53 -44.11
C PRO A 914 -23.86 1.84 -43.14
N THR A 915 -23.55 0.62 -42.73
CA THR A 915 -24.34 -0.07 -41.69
C THR A 915 -24.18 0.59 -40.32
N VAL A 916 -25.23 0.54 -39.51
CA VAL A 916 -25.19 0.94 -38.08
C VAL A 916 -25.14 -0.31 -37.21
N ASP A 917 -23.92 -0.78 -36.95
CA ASP A 917 -23.65 -2.17 -36.56
C ASP A 917 -24.42 -2.66 -35.32
N TYR A 918 -24.72 -1.75 -34.37
CA TYR A 918 -25.39 -2.06 -33.10
C TYR A 918 -26.86 -1.64 -33.02
N ALA A 919 -27.43 -1.00 -34.05
CA ALA A 919 -28.78 -0.42 -33.96
C ALA A 919 -29.90 -1.44 -33.63
N ILE A 920 -29.82 -2.64 -34.20
CA ILE A 920 -30.78 -3.72 -33.90
C ILE A 920 -30.60 -4.21 -32.45
N GLN A 921 -29.36 -4.35 -31.98
CA GLN A 921 -29.05 -4.80 -30.62
C GLN A 921 -29.55 -3.77 -29.59
N ASP A 922 -29.27 -2.49 -29.81
CA ASP A 922 -29.75 -1.37 -28.99
C ASP A 922 -31.29 -1.41 -28.85
N ALA A 923 -31.98 -1.57 -29.98
CA ALA A 923 -33.43 -1.66 -30.02
C ALA A 923 -33.98 -2.91 -29.30
N GLN A 924 -33.34 -4.08 -29.45
CA GLN A 924 -33.73 -5.31 -28.76
C GLN A 924 -33.60 -5.19 -27.25
N VAL A 925 -32.50 -4.61 -26.78
CA VAL A 925 -32.22 -4.48 -25.35
C VAL A 925 -33.10 -3.41 -24.74
N MET A 926 -33.32 -2.27 -25.42
CA MET A 926 -34.29 -1.26 -25.00
C MET A 926 -35.70 -1.85 -24.82
N LYS A 927 -36.15 -2.70 -25.76
CA LYS A 927 -37.43 -3.42 -25.63
C LYS A 927 -37.50 -4.22 -24.33
N LYS A 928 -36.41 -4.91 -23.94
CA LYS A 928 -36.36 -5.66 -22.66
C LYS A 928 -36.46 -4.74 -21.45
N TYR A 929 -35.78 -3.59 -21.45
CA TYR A 929 -35.88 -2.62 -20.35
C TYR A 929 -37.30 -2.05 -20.21
N LEU A 930 -37.98 -1.80 -21.32
CA LEU A 930 -39.37 -1.33 -21.30
C LEU A 930 -40.30 -2.34 -20.61
N VAL A 931 -40.10 -3.63 -20.86
CA VAL A 931 -40.89 -4.71 -20.25
C VAL A 931 -40.46 -4.94 -18.78
N GLU A 932 -39.19 -5.22 -18.53
CA GLU A 932 -38.70 -5.66 -17.21
C GLU A 932 -38.62 -4.53 -16.17
N ALA A 933 -38.18 -3.33 -16.59
CA ALA A 933 -37.94 -2.21 -15.67
C ALA A 933 -39.11 -1.23 -15.63
N LEU A 934 -39.75 -0.96 -16.77
CA LEU A 934 -40.83 0.03 -16.88
C LEU A 934 -42.23 -0.58 -16.88
N GLY A 935 -42.34 -1.90 -16.96
CA GLY A 935 -43.61 -2.63 -16.81
C GLY A 935 -44.53 -2.56 -18.02
N PHE A 936 -44.01 -2.30 -19.21
CA PHE A 936 -44.81 -2.18 -20.43
C PHE A 936 -45.31 -3.58 -20.84
N ASP A 937 -46.56 -3.65 -21.31
CA ASP A 937 -47.04 -4.86 -21.97
C ASP A 937 -46.31 -5.01 -23.31
N GLU A 938 -45.70 -6.18 -23.54
CA GLU A 938 -44.95 -6.46 -24.76
C GLU A 938 -45.81 -6.30 -26.03
N ASN A 939 -47.11 -6.54 -25.95
CA ASN A 939 -48.05 -6.39 -27.07
C ASN A 939 -48.27 -4.92 -27.47
N ASN A 940 -47.96 -3.97 -26.60
CA ASN A 940 -48.05 -2.53 -26.89
C ASN A 940 -46.72 -1.96 -27.41
N ILE A 941 -45.72 -2.79 -27.67
CA ILE A 941 -44.42 -2.36 -28.20
C ILE A 941 -44.34 -2.62 -29.70
N LEU A 942 -44.36 -1.55 -30.48
CA LEU A 942 -44.08 -1.57 -31.92
C LEU A 942 -42.57 -1.68 -32.15
N TYR A 943 -42.06 -2.91 -32.21
CA TYR A 943 -40.66 -3.19 -32.50
C TYR A 943 -40.43 -3.33 -34.02
N LEU A 944 -39.59 -2.45 -34.58
CA LEU A 944 -39.35 -2.33 -36.03
C LEU A 944 -37.84 -2.39 -36.33
N PRO A 945 -37.26 -3.59 -36.55
CA PRO A 945 -35.90 -3.72 -37.03
C PRO A 945 -35.82 -3.39 -38.54
N ASN A 946 -34.87 -2.57 -38.94
CA ASN A 946 -34.68 -2.13 -40.33
C ASN A 946 -35.97 -1.55 -40.95
N ALA A 947 -36.53 -0.53 -40.30
CA ALA A 947 -37.76 0.13 -40.71
C ALA A 947 -37.61 0.91 -42.03
N SER A 948 -38.52 0.66 -42.96
CA SER A 948 -38.68 1.36 -44.23
C SER A 948 -39.46 2.67 -44.09
N GLN A 949 -39.47 3.53 -45.12
CA GLN A 949 -40.27 4.76 -45.08
C GLN A 949 -41.77 4.46 -44.91
N ALA A 950 -42.26 3.34 -45.47
CA ALA A 950 -43.62 2.89 -45.27
C ALA A 950 -43.90 2.52 -43.79
N ASP A 951 -42.92 1.95 -43.10
CA ASP A 951 -43.03 1.62 -41.66
C ASP A 951 -43.09 2.89 -40.80
N PHE A 952 -42.25 3.89 -41.08
CA PHE A 952 -42.32 5.20 -40.41
C PHE A 952 -43.69 5.86 -40.62
N ASN A 953 -44.14 5.96 -41.87
CA ASN A 953 -45.42 6.58 -42.22
C ASN A 953 -46.62 5.85 -41.61
N SER A 954 -46.62 4.52 -41.61
CA SER A 954 -47.69 3.71 -41.00
C SER A 954 -47.64 3.70 -39.48
N THR A 955 -46.51 4.06 -38.87
CA THR A 955 -46.34 4.10 -37.41
C THR A 955 -46.66 5.47 -36.84
N PHE A 956 -46.08 6.54 -37.39
CA PHE A 956 -46.16 7.91 -36.88
C PHE A 956 -47.10 8.82 -37.68
N GLY A 957 -47.55 8.39 -38.86
CA GLY A 957 -48.37 9.20 -39.76
C GLY A 957 -47.54 9.88 -40.85
N LYS A 958 -48.20 10.74 -41.64
CA LYS A 958 -47.56 11.60 -42.64
C LYS A 958 -47.77 13.06 -42.27
N LYS A 959 -47.16 13.97 -43.02
CA LYS A 959 -47.50 15.40 -42.94
C LYS A 959 -49.02 15.57 -43.07
N ASP A 960 -49.60 16.36 -42.16
CA ASP A 960 -51.04 16.64 -42.05
C ASP A 960 -51.95 15.43 -41.71
N ASN A 961 -51.39 14.26 -41.36
CA ASN A 961 -52.16 13.11 -40.91
C ASN A 961 -51.42 12.26 -39.87
N HIS A 962 -51.70 12.52 -38.58
CA HIS A 962 -51.11 11.83 -37.43
C HIS A 962 -51.80 10.50 -37.07
N LYS A 963 -52.94 10.16 -37.69
CA LYS A 963 -53.79 9.00 -37.29
C LYS A 963 -53.25 7.67 -37.83
N ALA A 964 -52.13 7.22 -37.25
CA ALA A 964 -51.40 6.02 -37.62
C ALA A 964 -51.40 4.96 -36.50
N ARG A 965 -50.56 3.92 -36.58
CA ARG A 965 -50.53 2.82 -35.59
C ARG A 965 -50.29 3.32 -34.16
N LEU A 966 -49.37 4.26 -33.96
CA LEU A 966 -49.11 4.81 -32.63
C LEU A 966 -50.35 5.51 -32.05
N PHE A 967 -51.01 6.36 -32.85
CA PHE A 967 -52.26 7.02 -32.46
C PHE A 967 -53.35 6.01 -32.07
N ASN A 968 -53.48 4.92 -32.84
CA ASN A 968 -54.50 3.90 -32.59
C ASN A 968 -54.26 3.09 -31.30
N LEU A 969 -53.01 2.94 -30.87
CA LEU A 969 -52.65 2.22 -29.64
C LEU A 969 -52.77 3.11 -28.39
N VAL A 970 -52.61 4.42 -28.54
CA VAL A 970 -52.64 5.37 -27.41
C VAL A 970 -54.06 5.55 -26.88
N LYS A 971 -54.23 5.30 -25.58
CA LYS A 971 -55.44 5.64 -24.85
C LYS A 971 -55.36 7.09 -24.37
N SER A 972 -56.30 7.91 -24.85
CA SER A 972 -56.38 9.34 -24.57
C SER A 972 -56.24 9.65 -23.07
N GLY A 973 -55.25 10.48 -22.72
CA GLY A 973 -54.93 10.92 -21.35
C GLY A 973 -54.38 9.84 -20.41
N LYS A 974 -54.22 8.60 -20.87
CA LYS A 974 -53.86 7.44 -20.03
C LYS A 974 -52.50 6.84 -20.35
N SER A 975 -52.18 6.65 -21.64
CA SER A 975 -50.95 5.96 -22.06
C SER A 975 -49.71 6.81 -21.85
N ASP A 976 -48.66 6.22 -21.27
CA ASP A 976 -47.29 6.75 -21.42
C ASP A 976 -46.73 6.27 -22.76
N VAL A 977 -46.13 7.19 -23.52
CA VAL A 977 -45.53 6.88 -24.82
C VAL A 977 -44.01 6.91 -24.70
N PHE A 978 -43.35 5.86 -25.17
CA PHE A 978 -41.89 5.77 -25.25
C PHE A 978 -41.44 5.54 -26.68
N ILE A 979 -40.54 6.38 -27.20
CA ILE A 979 -40.00 6.25 -28.55
C ILE A 979 -38.49 6.09 -28.46
N PHE A 980 -37.98 5.02 -29.04
CA PHE A 980 -36.57 4.75 -29.20
C PHE A 980 -36.23 4.62 -30.68
N TYR A 981 -35.22 5.37 -31.13
CA TYR A 981 -34.65 5.25 -32.47
C TYR A 981 -33.14 5.13 -32.38
N SER A 982 -32.58 4.08 -32.99
CA SER A 982 -31.14 3.96 -33.27
C SER A 982 -30.93 3.74 -34.77
N GLY A 983 -30.12 4.58 -35.41
CA GLY A 983 -29.91 4.56 -36.85
C GLY A 983 -29.29 5.84 -37.40
N HIS A 984 -29.33 6.02 -38.72
CA HIS A 984 -28.83 7.24 -39.36
C HIS A 984 -29.83 8.37 -39.30
N GLY A 985 -29.31 9.59 -39.16
CA GLY A 985 -30.00 10.83 -39.48
C GLY A 985 -29.24 11.54 -40.60
N ALA A 986 -29.97 12.33 -41.39
CA ALA A 986 -29.34 13.16 -42.40
C ALA A 986 -30.07 14.49 -42.54
N PRO A 987 -29.34 15.59 -42.78
CA PRO A 987 -29.97 16.84 -43.16
C PRO A 987 -30.27 16.85 -44.65
N ASP A 988 -31.38 17.48 -45.03
CA ASP A 988 -31.62 17.83 -46.42
C ASP A 988 -30.63 18.94 -46.86
N PRO A 989 -29.88 18.74 -47.97
CA PRO A 989 -28.90 19.70 -48.45
C PRO A 989 -29.45 21.10 -48.70
N GLU A 990 -30.70 21.20 -49.18
CA GLU A 990 -31.36 22.44 -49.59
C GLU A 990 -32.09 23.13 -48.43
N SER A 991 -33.09 22.47 -47.83
CA SER A 991 -33.93 23.06 -46.78
C SER A 991 -33.22 23.17 -45.44
N LYS A 992 -32.12 22.43 -45.23
CA LYS A 992 -31.46 22.30 -43.93
C LYS A 992 -32.44 21.75 -42.86
N GLU A 993 -33.39 20.91 -43.25
CA GLU A 993 -34.24 20.18 -42.31
C GLU A 993 -33.62 18.81 -41.99
N GLY A 994 -33.82 18.32 -40.75
CA GLY A 994 -33.33 17.01 -40.33
C GLY A 994 -34.34 15.89 -40.61
N PHE A 995 -33.83 14.73 -41.03
CA PHE A 995 -34.63 13.54 -41.33
C PHE A 995 -34.05 12.31 -40.63
N PHE A 996 -34.94 11.42 -40.15
CA PHE A 996 -34.57 10.03 -39.94
C PHE A 996 -34.37 9.37 -41.31
N VAL A 997 -33.39 8.47 -41.41
CA VAL A 997 -33.08 7.73 -42.64
C VAL A 997 -33.65 6.31 -42.52
N PRO A 998 -34.79 6.00 -43.17
CA PRO A 998 -35.26 4.62 -43.34
C PRO A 998 -34.25 3.74 -44.09
N VAL A 999 -34.35 2.42 -43.92
CA VAL A 999 -33.40 1.50 -44.58
C VAL A 999 -33.50 1.46 -46.11
N ASP A 1000 -34.61 1.94 -46.66
CA ASP A 1000 -34.84 2.08 -48.11
C ASP A 1000 -34.70 3.53 -48.61
N CYS A 1001 -34.20 4.44 -47.75
CA CYS A 1001 -33.92 5.82 -48.10
C CYS A 1001 -32.62 5.94 -48.90
N ASP A 1002 -32.62 6.85 -49.86
CA ASP A 1002 -31.42 7.35 -50.51
C ASP A 1002 -31.05 8.66 -49.82
N PRO A 1003 -29.91 8.77 -49.12
CA PRO A 1003 -29.56 9.99 -48.40
C PRO A 1003 -29.46 11.22 -49.31
N SER A 1004 -29.15 11.05 -50.59
CA SER A 1004 -29.09 12.16 -51.56
C SER A 1004 -30.47 12.72 -51.90
N LEU A 1005 -31.52 11.94 -51.66
CA LEU A 1005 -32.94 12.27 -51.87
C LEU A 1005 -33.72 12.24 -50.54
N VAL A 1006 -33.05 12.50 -49.42
CA VAL A 1006 -33.63 12.36 -48.07
C VAL A 1006 -34.90 13.19 -47.87
N ALA A 1007 -35.04 14.33 -48.56
CA ALA A 1007 -36.28 15.12 -48.56
C ALA A 1007 -37.50 14.36 -49.13
N PHE A 1008 -37.27 13.40 -50.04
CA PHE A 1008 -38.33 12.62 -50.70
C PHE A 1008 -38.61 11.29 -49.99
N ASN A 1009 -37.57 10.52 -49.66
CA ASN A 1009 -37.71 9.18 -49.10
C ASN A 1009 -37.25 9.03 -47.64
N GLY A 1010 -36.82 10.11 -46.99
CA GLY A 1010 -36.60 10.19 -45.55
C GLY A 1010 -37.89 10.41 -44.75
N TYR A 1011 -37.80 10.43 -43.43
CA TYR A 1011 -38.91 10.82 -42.54
C TYR A 1011 -38.53 12.09 -41.75
N SER A 1012 -39.20 13.20 -42.05
CA SER A 1012 -38.91 14.52 -41.48
C SER A 1012 -39.08 14.54 -39.96
N ILE A 1013 -38.08 15.05 -39.25
CA ILE A 1013 -38.11 15.25 -37.79
C ILE A 1013 -39.18 16.28 -37.40
N GLN A 1014 -39.40 17.29 -38.23
CA GLN A 1014 -40.49 18.24 -38.01
C GLN A 1014 -41.85 17.51 -38.08
N THR A 1015 -42.07 16.72 -39.12
CA THR A 1015 -43.32 15.92 -39.25
C THR A 1015 -43.47 14.96 -38.07
N PHE A 1016 -42.39 14.33 -37.62
CA PHE A 1016 -42.37 13.48 -36.42
C PHE A 1016 -42.89 14.24 -35.19
N TYR A 1017 -42.29 15.38 -34.85
CA TYR A 1017 -42.69 16.15 -33.68
C TYR A 1017 -44.10 16.76 -33.81
N GLU A 1018 -44.50 17.23 -34.99
CA GLU A 1018 -45.84 17.77 -35.24
C GLU A 1018 -46.94 16.72 -35.13
N ASN A 1019 -46.67 15.49 -35.57
CA ASN A 1019 -47.62 14.38 -35.41
C ASN A 1019 -47.72 13.96 -33.95
N LEU A 1020 -46.60 13.86 -33.22
CA LEU A 1020 -46.61 13.51 -31.80
C LEU A 1020 -47.36 14.53 -30.96
N ALA A 1021 -47.21 15.83 -31.24
CA ALA A 1021 -47.90 16.90 -30.52
C ALA A 1021 -49.44 16.83 -30.62
N GLN A 1022 -49.98 16.07 -31.58
CA GLN A 1022 -51.42 15.87 -31.77
C GLN A 1022 -51.96 14.60 -31.09
N ILE A 1023 -51.09 13.73 -30.55
CA ILE A 1023 -51.49 12.47 -29.91
C ILE A 1023 -51.82 12.75 -28.43
N PRO A 1024 -52.99 12.33 -27.92
CA PRO A 1024 -53.41 12.62 -26.55
C PRO A 1024 -52.81 11.63 -25.52
N TYR A 1025 -51.48 11.55 -25.40
CA TYR A 1025 -50.82 10.71 -24.38
C TYR A 1025 -50.82 11.38 -22.99
N ARG A 1026 -50.58 10.60 -21.93
CA ARG A 1026 -50.35 11.10 -20.56
C ARG A 1026 -48.96 11.69 -20.39
N SER A 1027 -47.95 11.00 -20.94
CA SER A 1027 -46.56 11.44 -20.90
C SER A 1027 -45.79 10.90 -22.10
N LEU A 1028 -44.70 11.57 -22.48
CA LEU A 1028 -43.88 11.22 -23.64
C LEU A 1028 -42.40 11.15 -23.26
N THR A 1029 -41.74 10.09 -23.68
CA THR A 1029 -40.28 9.94 -23.61
C THR A 1029 -39.74 9.63 -24.98
N ILE A 1030 -38.78 10.41 -25.46
CA ILE A 1030 -38.13 10.20 -26.75
C ILE A 1030 -36.63 10.03 -26.52
N VAL A 1031 -36.07 8.96 -27.06
CA VAL A 1031 -34.64 8.65 -27.02
C VAL A 1031 -34.16 8.44 -28.46
N ILE A 1032 -33.33 9.36 -28.95
CA ILE A 1032 -32.81 9.36 -30.32
C ILE A 1032 -31.31 9.16 -30.29
N ASP A 1033 -30.86 8.05 -30.86
CA ASP A 1033 -29.46 7.72 -31.05
C ASP A 1033 -29.09 7.76 -32.54
N ALA A 1034 -28.85 8.98 -33.02
CA ALA A 1034 -28.58 9.26 -34.43
C ALA A 1034 -27.74 10.53 -34.59
N CYS A 1035 -26.87 10.54 -35.60
CA CYS A 1035 -26.17 11.75 -36.03
C CYS A 1035 -27.05 12.48 -37.05
N PHE A 1036 -27.24 13.79 -36.93
CA PHE A 1036 -27.93 14.58 -37.94
C PHE A 1036 -27.02 15.58 -38.68
N SER A 1037 -25.72 15.53 -38.39
CA SER A 1037 -24.67 16.29 -39.06
C SER A 1037 -24.37 15.80 -40.48
N GLY A 1038 -25.01 14.73 -40.96
CA GLY A 1038 -24.69 14.06 -42.23
C GLY A 1038 -23.40 13.25 -42.20
N SER A 1039 -22.78 13.11 -41.01
CA SER A 1039 -21.58 12.34 -40.76
C SER A 1039 -21.90 11.04 -40.01
N SER A 1040 -21.28 9.93 -40.39
CA SER A 1040 -21.33 8.67 -39.66
C SER A 1040 -19.95 8.24 -39.19
N GLU A 1041 -19.88 7.31 -38.26
CA GLU A 1041 -18.60 6.75 -37.79
C GLU A 1041 -17.78 6.09 -38.91
N LYS A 1042 -18.46 5.47 -39.89
CA LYS A 1042 -17.85 4.84 -41.08
C LYS A 1042 -17.63 5.80 -42.26
N GLY A 1043 -17.87 7.10 -42.09
CA GLY A 1043 -17.68 8.13 -43.13
C GLY A 1043 -18.90 9.03 -43.32
N MET A 1044 -18.79 10.03 -44.19
CA MET A 1044 -19.90 10.94 -44.46
C MET A 1044 -21.01 10.24 -45.25
N LEU A 1045 -22.26 10.39 -44.79
CA LEU A 1045 -23.46 9.96 -45.53
C LEU A 1045 -23.68 10.80 -46.78
N LEU A 1046 -23.27 12.07 -46.73
CA LEU A 1046 -23.31 13.02 -47.84
C LEU A 1046 -21.98 13.77 -47.93
N LYS A 1047 -21.31 13.72 -49.09
CA LYS A 1047 -20.03 14.41 -49.30
C LYS A 1047 -20.28 15.92 -49.50
N ASN A 1048 -19.45 16.77 -48.88
CA ASN A 1048 -19.41 18.23 -49.06
C ASN A 1048 -20.63 19.05 -48.55
N ILE A 1049 -21.29 18.61 -47.48
CA ILE A 1049 -22.41 19.34 -46.88
C ILE A 1049 -22.06 19.76 -45.45
N SER A 1050 -22.28 21.03 -45.12
CA SER A 1050 -22.11 21.55 -43.75
C SER A 1050 -23.11 20.91 -42.79
N PRO A 1051 -22.69 20.54 -41.56
CA PRO A 1051 -23.60 20.08 -40.51
C PRO A 1051 -24.74 21.08 -40.30
N VAL A 1052 -25.93 20.57 -40.05
CA VAL A 1052 -27.12 21.39 -39.84
C VAL A 1052 -27.55 21.30 -38.39
N PHE A 1053 -27.71 22.47 -37.77
CA PHE A 1053 -28.30 22.58 -36.45
C PHE A 1053 -29.80 22.27 -36.54
N ILE A 1054 -30.22 21.14 -36.00
CA ILE A 1054 -31.63 20.85 -35.81
C ILE A 1054 -32.12 21.68 -34.63
N ASN A 1055 -32.88 22.74 -34.92
CA ASN A 1055 -33.54 23.56 -33.91
C ASN A 1055 -35.04 23.20 -33.80
N THR A 1056 -35.37 21.92 -33.60
CA THR A 1056 -36.78 21.46 -33.55
C THR A 1056 -37.36 21.45 -32.14
N GLU A 1057 -36.70 22.13 -31.21
CA GLU A 1057 -36.99 22.04 -29.78
C GLU A 1057 -38.27 22.80 -29.33
N THR A 1058 -38.80 23.71 -30.14
CA THR A 1058 -39.75 24.72 -29.63
C THR A 1058 -41.18 24.24 -29.36
N ARG A 1059 -41.61 23.07 -29.85
CA ARG A 1059 -42.99 22.58 -29.64
C ARG A 1059 -43.14 21.53 -28.53
N ILE A 1060 -42.20 20.61 -28.36
CA ILE A 1060 -42.27 19.57 -27.29
C ILE A 1060 -41.66 20.04 -25.97
N LYS A 1061 -40.81 21.09 -25.97
CA LYS A 1061 -40.27 21.70 -24.74
C LYS A 1061 -41.35 22.16 -23.74
N ASN A 1062 -42.56 22.45 -24.23
CA ASN A 1062 -43.67 22.96 -23.41
C ASN A 1062 -44.82 21.94 -23.22
N ALA A 1063 -44.68 20.71 -23.72
CA ALA A 1063 -45.67 19.67 -23.49
C ALA A 1063 -45.48 19.11 -22.07
N PRO A 1064 -46.44 19.28 -21.14
CA PRO A 1064 -46.29 18.82 -19.76
C PRO A 1064 -46.00 17.32 -19.74
N ASN A 1065 -45.06 16.90 -18.89
CA ASN A 1065 -44.62 15.50 -18.78
C ASN A 1065 -43.97 14.93 -20.06
N SER A 1066 -43.11 15.69 -20.74
CA SER A 1066 -42.28 15.18 -21.85
C SER A 1066 -40.78 15.15 -21.49
N MET A 1067 -40.07 14.11 -21.94
CA MET A 1067 -38.61 13.97 -21.83
C MET A 1067 -38.02 13.65 -23.20
N VAL A 1068 -36.94 14.32 -23.58
CA VAL A 1068 -36.25 14.09 -24.86
C VAL A 1068 -34.77 13.93 -24.59
N PHE A 1069 -34.19 12.88 -25.15
CA PHE A 1069 -32.77 12.58 -25.11
C PHE A 1069 -32.23 12.42 -26.53
N THR A 1070 -31.15 13.12 -26.86
CA THR A 1070 -30.41 12.95 -28.10
C THR A 1070 -28.97 12.55 -27.80
N SER A 1071 -28.43 11.67 -28.63
CA SER A 1071 -27.08 11.10 -28.44
C SER A 1071 -25.94 12.09 -28.60
N ALA A 1072 -26.14 13.18 -29.35
CA ALA A 1072 -25.13 14.18 -29.69
C ALA A 1072 -25.80 15.52 -30.05
N LEU A 1073 -25.06 16.61 -29.91
CA LEU A 1073 -25.41 17.90 -30.51
C LEU A 1073 -25.49 17.79 -32.05
N GLY A 1074 -26.29 18.64 -32.70
CA GLY A 1074 -26.57 18.54 -34.14
C GLY A 1074 -25.35 18.58 -35.07
N ASP A 1075 -24.23 19.14 -34.63
CA ASP A 1075 -22.96 19.23 -35.35
C ASP A 1075 -21.96 18.10 -35.00
N GLN A 1076 -22.34 17.18 -34.12
CA GLN A 1076 -21.48 16.10 -33.60
C GLN A 1076 -21.86 14.73 -34.14
N VAL A 1077 -20.97 13.76 -33.92
CA VAL A 1077 -21.13 12.36 -34.35
C VAL A 1077 -21.43 11.48 -33.14
N SER A 1078 -22.55 10.76 -33.18
CA SER A 1078 -22.87 9.64 -32.30
C SER A 1078 -21.95 8.46 -32.59
N SER A 1079 -21.22 8.02 -31.57
CA SER A 1079 -20.23 6.97 -31.69
C SER A 1079 -20.74 5.62 -31.21
N TRP A 1080 -20.11 4.56 -31.69
CA TRP A 1080 -20.25 3.21 -31.20
C TRP A 1080 -19.34 2.93 -30.01
N TYR A 1081 -19.71 1.91 -29.25
CA TYR A 1081 -18.87 1.32 -28.21
C TYR A 1081 -18.66 -0.17 -28.52
N PRO A 1082 -17.72 -0.51 -29.43
CA PRO A 1082 -17.59 -1.87 -29.94
C PRO A 1082 -17.34 -2.93 -28.87
N GLU A 1083 -16.54 -2.62 -27.84
CA GLU A 1083 -16.31 -3.50 -26.69
C GLU A 1083 -17.60 -3.85 -25.94
N LYS A 1084 -18.58 -2.95 -25.95
CA LYS A 1084 -19.87 -3.10 -25.29
C LYS A 1084 -21.00 -3.53 -26.22
N LYS A 1085 -20.74 -3.70 -27.52
CA LYS A 1085 -21.72 -4.10 -28.54
C LYS A 1085 -23.00 -3.25 -28.57
N HIS A 1086 -22.85 -1.97 -28.23
CA HIS A 1086 -23.91 -0.96 -28.24
C HIS A 1086 -23.38 0.33 -28.85
N SER A 1087 -24.28 1.23 -29.22
CA SER A 1087 -23.87 2.63 -29.35
C SER A 1087 -23.37 3.16 -27.99
N LEU A 1088 -22.50 4.18 -28.03
CA LEU A 1088 -21.94 4.78 -26.82
C LEU A 1088 -23.02 5.41 -25.95
N PHE A 1089 -23.95 6.13 -26.58
CA PHE A 1089 -25.03 6.80 -25.87
C PHE A 1089 -26.02 5.79 -25.28
N THR A 1090 -26.51 4.83 -26.07
CA THR A 1090 -27.46 3.82 -25.57
C THR A 1090 -26.84 2.99 -24.44
N TYR A 1091 -25.57 2.61 -24.54
CA TYR A 1091 -24.88 1.93 -23.43
C TYR A 1091 -24.96 2.72 -22.12
N PHE A 1092 -24.58 4.00 -22.12
CA PHE A 1092 -24.62 4.80 -20.90
C PHE A 1092 -26.05 5.15 -20.46
N PHE A 1093 -26.99 5.30 -21.39
CA PHE A 1093 -28.39 5.46 -21.04
C PHE A 1093 -28.92 4.24 -20.27
N LEU A 1094 -28.69 3.03 -20.79
CA LEU A 1094 -29.06 1.78 -20.13
C LEU A 1094 -28.31 1.59 -18.80
N LYS A 1095 -27.03 1.95 -18.75
CA LYS A 1095 -26.24 1.89 -17.51
C LYS A 1095 -26.76 2.84 -16.43
N GLY A 1096 -27.22 4.02 -16.82
CA GLY A 1096 -27.91 4.95 -15.94
C GLY A 1096 -29.20 4.35 -15.39
N LEU A 1097 -30.01 3.72 -16.25
CA LEU A 1097 -31.21 2.97 -15.85
C LEU A 1097 -30.92 1.75 -14.97
N GLN A 1098 -29.70 1.21 -14.93
CA GLN A 1098 -29.30 0.15 -14.00
C GLN A 1098 -28.96 0.65 -12.58
N GLY A 1099 -28.99 1.96 -12.35
CA GLY A 1099 -28.72 2.57 -11.04
C GLY A 1099 -27.42 3.36 -10.96
N MET A 1100 -26.58 3.36 -12.01
CA MET A 1100 -25.33 4.14 -11.97
C MET A 1100 -25.56 5.65 -11.99
N ALA A 1101 -26.74 6.09 -12.45
CA ALA A 1101 -27.11 7.49 -12.43
C ALA A 1101 -27.80 7.91 -11.13
N ASP A 1102 -28.21 6.99 -10.24
CA ASP A 1102 -28.82 7.30 -8.93
C ASP A 1102 -27.72 7.78 -7.96
N SER A 1103 -27.46 9.09 -8.00
CA SER A 1103 -26.31 9.72 -7.35
C SER A 1103 -26.50 9.84 -5.84
N ASN A 1104 -27.74 10.04 -5.40
CA ASN A 1104 -28.11 10.19 -4.00
C ASN A 1104 -28.46 8.84 -3.33
N ARG A 1105 -28.56 7.76 -4.12
CA ARG A 1105 -28.87 6.38 -3.71
C ARG A 1105 -30.22 6.24 -3.01
N ASP A 1106 -31.19 7.07 -3.40
CA ASP A 1106 -32.54 7.05 -2.84
C ASP A 1106 -33.47 6.05 -3.55
N LYS A 1107 -32.96 5.31 -4.54
CA LYS A 1107 -33.68 4.35 -5.40
C LYS A 1107 -34.71 4.99 -6.34
N GLN A 1108 -34.66 6.30 -6.54
CA GLN A 1108 -35.48 7.03 -7.50
C GLN A 1108 -34.59 7.77 -8.48
N LEU A 1109 -34.42 7.21 -9.68
CA LEU A 1109 -33.67 7.88 -10.73
C LEU A 1109 -34.46 9.06 -11.27
N THR A 1110 -34.00 10.29 -10.98
CA THR A 1110 -34.58 11.51 -11.54
C THR A 1110 -33.98 11.88 -12.89
N LEU A 1111 -34.68 12.71 -13.68
CA LEU A 1111 -34.16 13.22 -14.95
C LEU A 1111 -32.90 14.09 -14.75
N ALA A 1112 -32.82 14.85 -13.66
CA ALA A 1112 -31.66 15.67 -13.34
C ALA A 1112 -30.40 14.81 -13.14
N GLU A 1113 -30.55 13.70 -12.42
CA GLU A 1113 -29.48 12.74 -12.16
C GLU A 1113 -29.05 12.01 -13.43
N LEU A 1114 -30.01 11.49 -14.20
CA LEU A 1114 -29.70 10.83 -15.47
C LEU A 1114 -29.03 11.80 -16.45
N ARG A 1115 -29.46 13.07 -16.48
CA ARG A 1115 -28.83 14.13 -17.28
C ARG A 1115 -27.40 14.39 -16.87
N GLN A 1116 -27.14 14.56 -15.57
CA GLN A 1116 -25.80 14.78 -15.05
C GLN A 1116 -24.88 13.60 -15.41
N TYR A 1117 -25.35 12.37 -15.20
CA TYR A 1117 -24.61 11.16 -15.53
C TYR A 1117 -24.25 11.07 -17.02
N LEU A 1118 -25.21 11.31 -17.91
CA LEU A 1118 -24.98 11.25 -19.36
C LEU A 1118 -24.02 12.34 -19.84
N LEU A 1119 -24.15 13.56 -19.32
CA LEU A 1119 -23.26 14.69 -19.65
C LEU A 1119 -21.83 14.51 -19.12
N GLU A 1120 -21.64 13.66 -18.11
CA GLU A 1120 -20.31 13.31 -17.62
C GLU A 1120 -19.68 12.17 -18.43
N GLN A 1121 -20.42 11.05 -18.58
CA GLN A 1121 -19.85 9.80 -19.08
C GLN A 1121 -19.69 9.79 -20.60
N VAL A 1122 -20.69 10.27 -21.35
CA VAL A 1122 -20.67 10.18 -22.83
C VAL A 1122 -19.56 11.06 -23.42
N PRO A 1123 -19.38 12.34 -23.04
CA PRO A 1123 -18.28 13.15 -23.57
C PRO A 1123 -16.90 12.63 -23.18
N TYR A 1124 -16.74 12.14 -21.95
CA TYR A 1124 -15.49 11.57 -21.49
C TYR A 1124 -15.09 10.34 -22.31
N MET A 1125 -16.03 9.41 -22.52
CA MET A 1125 -15.74 8.18 -23.26
C MET A 1125 -15.62 8.39 -24.76
N ALA A 1126 -16.36 9.33 -25.34
CA ALA A 1126 -16.21 9.67 -26.76
C ALA A 1126 -14.81 10.20 -27.07
N ARG A 1127 -14.24 11.04 -26.18
CA ARG A 1127 -12.85 11.50 -26.29
C ARG A 1127 -11.86 10.34 -26.14
N ARG A 1128 -12.10 9.45 -25.17
CA ARG A 1128 -11.18 8.35 -24.86
C ARG A 1128 -11.14 7.25 -25.92
N LEU A 1129 -12.29 6.87 -26.47
CA LEU A 1129 -12.41 5.74 -27.40
C LEU A 1129 -12.20 6.16 -28.85
N ASN A 1130 -12.73 7.32 -29.22
CA ASN A 1130 -12.88 7.70 -30.63
C ASN A 1130 -12.17 9.02 -30.96
N ASN A 1131 -11.51 9.66 -29.99
CA ASN A 1131 -10.87 10.97 -30.12
C ASN A 1131 -11.80 12.03 -30.74
N ARG A 1132 -13.08 12.02 -30.32
CA ARG A 1132 -14.15 12.87 -30.85
C ARG A 1132 -14.95 13.53 -29.73
N THR A 1133 -15.68 14.58 -30.10
CA THR A 1133 -16.66 15.24 -29.23
C THR A 1133 -18.05 14.67 -29.49
N GLN A 1134 -18.68 14.19 -28.43
CA GLN A 1134 -20.08 13.78 -28.42
C GLN A 1134 -20.70 14.23 -27.10
N THR A 1135 -21.64 15.15 -27.17
CA THR A 1135 -22.34 15.74 -26.03
C THR A 1135 -23.82 15.45 -26.18
N PRO A 1136 -24.43 14.62 -25.31
CA PRO A 1136 -25.85 14.34 -25.39
C PRO A 1136 -26.68 15.54 -24.95
N GLU A 1137 -27.88 15.70 -25.49
CA GLU A 1137 -28.85 16.70 -25.01
C GLU A 1137 -30.00 16.03 -24.28
N VAL A 1138 -30.45 16.67 -23.20
CA VAL A 1138 -31.53 16.16 -22.35
C VAL A 1138 -32.49 17.30 -21.99
N HIS A 1139 -33.75 17.14 -22.39
CA HIS A 1139 -34.81 18.12 -22.14
C HIS A 1139 -35.94 17.51 -21.31
N GLY A 1140 -36.52 18.34 -20.43
CA GLY A 1140 -37.63 17.97 -19.53
C GLY A 1140 -37.42 18.49 -18.12
N GLU A 1141 -38.43 18.28 -17.26
CA GLU A 1141 -38.42 18.69 -15.86
C GLU A 1141 -37.47 17.84 -15.01
N GLY A 1142 -36.50 18.48 -14.35
CA GLY A 1142 -35.40 17.77 -13.67
C GLY A 1142 -35.83 16.84 -12.54
N GLN A 1143 -36.87 17.19 -11.79
CA GLN A 1143 -37.35 16.39 -10.64
C GLN A 1143 -38.25 15.22 -11.04
N ARG A 1144 -38.52 15.05 -12.34
CA ARG A 1144 -39.33 13.93 -12.82
C ARG A 1144 -38.58 12.62 -12.61
N VAL A 1145 -39.24 11.66 -11.96
CA VAL A 1145 -38.73 10.29 -11.80
C VAL A 1145 -38.83 9.54 -13.13
N VAL A 1146 -37.69 9.05 -13.60
CA VAL A 1146 -37.53 8.21 -14.79
C VAL A 1146 -37.79 6.75 -14.43
N LEU A 1147 -37.20 6.28 -13.32
CA LEU A 1147 -37.31 4.90 -12.85
C LEU A 1147 -37.24 4.85 -11.31
N THR A 1148 -37.95 3.91 -10.70
CA THR A 1148 -37.86 3.59 -9.27
C THR A 1148 -37.46 2.12 -9.14
N TYR A 1149 -36.43 1.82 -8.36
CA TYR A 1149 -35.81 0.49 -8.26
C TYR A 1149 -36.49 -0.45 -7.26
#